data_AF-A0A812SBT4-F1
#
_entry.id   AF-A0A812SBT4-F1
#
_cell.length_a   1.000
_cell.length_b   1.000
_cell.length_c   1.000
_cell.angle_alpha   90.00
_cell.angle_beta   90.00
_cell.angle_gamma   90.00
#
_symmetry.space_group_name_H-M   'P 1'
#
loop_
_entity.id
_entity.type
_entity.pdbx_description
1 polymer ?
#
loop_
_entity_poly.entity_id
_entity_poly.type
_entity_poly.pdbx_seq_one_letter_code
_entity_poly.pdbx_strand_id
1 'polypeptide(L)'
;MSMNKAAMICLIAWLGALEIAGDVFWDPPNETSQVDGYSLYLNGATVNRSVVGVPAALGTNTLPVPTETVLPPYTSLLVYTFSSLTEQSSPAELDISDTSSTVTNVLLVDKDLDEEELGGEITWTEPSDTAQIRFYATYMEGPTVNRSQIGAFVPVGISNTSLDPDTPLENYTEITVYTRSGLVEQSVPAIYSISDTFAVARTLSFEDDDLDGLEIAGDLIWQPPANLDQVTHYVAYLANNSFGAWRSQLGILDIPVGTNQQILLEDTAWELYLLVYTKSSLAEQTTPAFLPASDSSSSVPNVTFVDKDLDAGEMGGTIIWAEPADSERLAAYTVYRSFGSDGVLGKSRLYNDVAKGGGNTVPVMPDMQIGVFWYIAVYSRSSLYEQTTPVVIEINDTVAKVNISSFTDRDLDENDLGGVVLWQPPADESEVVHYRFYLAEDVDGTVRTALGLETAVGTNEELLPPETIKENSTHLLVYTVSTLAEQTTPDALPIYDMIASVSQVAFIDQDTDFGQLGGEVTWFAPDDVSRVTHYLAYLAQDAVGAAKSQIDVDLPEGTLNVTVIADTQLHQNTHVVVYTRSSLVEQTTPAFLEISDTISSVPYLRFTDLDLDPLQIGGYLEWVAPEDNSTITHYTLYAAEDALGSN
;
A
#
# COMPACT_ATOMS: atom_id res chain seq x y z
N MET A 1 -52.55 25.95 -97.94
CA MET A 1 -52.54 26.77 -96.72
C MET A 1 -51.10 26.85 -96.23
N SER A 2 -50.51 28.04 -96.15
CA SER A 2 -49.21 28.20 -95.48
C SER A 2 -49.46 28.55 -94.02
N MET A 3 -49.05 27.67 -93.10
CA MET A 3 -48.86 28.09 -91.71
C MET A 3 -47.70 29.10 -91.71
N ASN A 4 -47.88 30.26 -91.06
CA ASN A 4 -46.72 31.06 -90.66
C ASN A 4 -45.90 30.20 -89.68
N LYS A 5 -44.56 30.27 -89.72
CA LYS A 5 -43.66 29.60 -88.78
C LYS A 5 -44.23 29.70 -87.36
N ALA A 6 -44.84 28.62 -86.89
CA ALA A 6 -45.43 28.56 -85.56
C ALA A 6 -44.29 28.71 -84.55
N ALA A 7 -44.53 29.44 -83.45
CA ALA A 7 -43.63 29.40 -82.32
C ALA A 7 -43.82 28.03 -81.66
N MET A 8 -43.01 27.06 -82.08
CA MET A 8 -43.03 25.72 -81.51
C MET A 8 -42.13 25.74 -80.27
N ILE A 9 -42.75 25.72 -79.09
CA ILE A 9 -42.02 25.62 -77.82
C ILE A 9 -42.09 24.16 -77.39
N CYS A 10 -40.93 23.59 -77.11
CA CYS A 10 -40.83 22.21 -76.70
C CYS A 10 -40.17 22.13 -75.33
N LEU A 11 -40.87 21.50 -74.38
CA LEU A 11 -40.26 21.03 -73.15
C LEU A 11 -39.86 19.57 -73.41
N ILE A 12 -38.79 19.38 -74.18
CA ILE A 12 -38.20 18.06 -74.34
C ILE A 12 -37.41 17.75 -73.07
N ALA A 13 -37.67 16.60 -72.48
CA ALA A 13 -36.76 15.97 -71.56
C ALA A 13 -35.97 14.92 -72.35
N TRP A 14 -34.65 15.10 -72.38
CA TRP A 14 -33.74 14.17 -73.02
C TRP A 14 -33.56 12.94 -72.15
N LEU A 15 -33.89 11.79 -72.72
CA LEU A 15 -33.83 10.50 -72.05
C LEU A 15 -32.47 9.83 -72.22
N GLY A 16 -31.57 10.36 -73.06
CA GLY A 16 -30.25 9.82 -73.36
C GLY A 16 -29.79 10.32 -74.73
N ALA A 17 -28.60 9.92 -75.20
CA ALA A 17 -28.07 10.36 -76.50
C ALA A 17 -28.95 9.98 -77.71
N LEU A 18 -30.00 9.16 -77.50
CA LEU A 18 -30.81 8.57 -78.56
C LEU A 18 -32.32 8.61 -78.29
N GLU A 19 -32.84 9.35 -77.30
CA GLU A 19 -34.28 9.34 -76.98
C GLU A 19 -34.82 10.71 -76.52
N ILE A 20 -36.05 11.03 -76.93
CA ILE A 20 -36.78 12.24 -76.55
C ILE A 20 -38.14 11.93 -75.94
N ALA A 21 -38.58 12.77 -75.01
CA ALA A 21 -39.94 12.75 -74.47
C ALA A 21 -40.38 14.17 -74.10
N GLY A 22 -41.69 14.41 -74.01
CA GLY A 22 -42.22 15.69 -73.53
C GLY A 22 -43.35 16.24 -74.38
N ASP A 23 -43.87 17.41 -74.00
CA ASP A 23 -44.99 18.02 -74.70
C ASP A 23 -44.50 18.96 -75.81
N VAL A 24 -45.04 18.75 -77.00
CA VAL A 24 -44.83 19.61 -78.16
C VAL A 24 -46.00 20.57 -78.27
N PHE A 25 -45.73 21.86 -78.10
CA PHE A 25 -46.73 22.91 -78.27
C PHE A 25 -46.57 23.59 -79.62
N TRP A 26 -47.69 23.93 -80.25
CA TRP A 26 -47.71 24.70 -81.50
C TRP A 26 -48.86 25.71 -81.50
N ASP A 27 -48.67 26.81 -82.22
CA ASP A 27 -49.77 27.75 -82.47
C ASP A 27 -50.76 27.16 -83.49
N PRO A 28 -52.08 27.27 -83.26
CA PRO A 28 -53.08 26.80 -84.20
C PRO A 28 -53.03 27.62 -85.51
N PRO A 29 -53.46 27.07 -86.65
CA PRO A 29 -53.51 27.79 -87.90
C PRO A 29 -54.55 28.92 -87.84
N ASN A 30 -54.31 30.01 -88.57
CA ASN A 30 -55.22 31.18 -88.62
C ASN A 30 -56.62 30.86 -89.19
N GLU A 31 -56.77 29.74 -89.89
CA GLU A 31 -58.03 29.24 -90.46
C GLU A 31 -58.18 27.76 -90.10
N THR A 32 -59.17 27.43 -89.27
CA THR A 32 -59.43 26.08 -88.76
C THR A 32 -60.64 25.41 -89.43
N SER A 33 -61.36 26.13 -90.30
CA SER A 33 -62.62 25.69 -90.94
C SER A 33 -62.49 24.44 -91.82
N GLN A 34 -61.25 24.04 -92.16
CA GLN A 34 -60.94 22.88 -93.02
C GLN A 34 -59.93 21.92 -92.38
N VAL A 35 -59.67 22.03 -91.08
CA VAL A 35 -58.71 21.19 -90.37
C VAL A 35 -59.49 20.26 -89.43
N ASP A 36 -59.32 18.95 -89.59
CA ASP A 36 -59.96 17.96 -88.71
C ASP A 36 -59.04 17.58 -87.52
N GLY A 37 -57.73 17.79 -87.64
CA GLY A 37 -56.77 17.56 -86.56
C GLY A 37 -55.31 17.85 -86.92
N TYR A 38 -54.40 17.39 -86.06
CA TYR A 38 -52.95 17.52 -86.19
C TYR A 38 -52.24 16.16 -86.09
N SER A 39 -51.22 15.95 -86.91
CA SER A 39 -50.31 14.80 -86.84
C SER A 39 -48.92 15.26 -86.48
N LEU A 40 -48.28 14.62 -85.50
CA LEU A 40 -46.89 14.87 -85.13
C LEU A 40 -46.00 13.80 -85.77
N TYR A 41 -44.87 14.24 -86.34
CA TYR A 41 -43.86 13.36 -86.91
C TYR A 41 -42.47 13.71 -86.43
N LEU A 42 -41.62 12.70 -86.35
CA LEU A 42 -40.17 12.87 -86.36
C LEU A 42 -39.67 12.91 -87.79
N ASN A 43 -38.73 13.80 -88.06
CA ASN A 43 -38.12 13.99 -89.35
C ASN A 43 -36.60 13.92 -89.24
N GLY A 44 -35.98 13.17 -90.15
CA GLY A 44 -34.54 12.94 -90.15
C GLY A 44 -33.94 13.26 -91.49
N ALA A 45 -32.65 13.59 -91.51
CA ALA A 45 -31.95 14.00 -92.73
C ALA A 45 -32.02 12.95 -93.87
N THR A 46 -32.29 11.67 -93.55
CA THR A 46 -32.33 10.55 -94.50
C THR A 46 -33.61 9.71 -94.45
N VAL A 47 -34.59 10.02 -93.58
CA VAL A 47 -35.85 9.26 -93.41
C VAL A 47 -37.06 10.20 -93.57
N ASN A 48 -38.01 9.82 -94.43
CA ASN A 48 -39.06 10.71 -94.94
C ASN A 48 -40.19 11.09 -93.95
N ARG A 49 -40.20 10.56 -92.72
CA ARG A 49 -41.03 10.90 -91.52
C ARG A 49 -41.45 9.63 -90.76
N SER A 50 -41.53 9.71 -89.42
CA SER A 50 -42.17 8.68 -88.56
C SER A 50 -43.23 9.32 -87.66
N VAL A 51 -44.42 8.75 -87.61
CA VAL A 51 -45.53 9.28 -86.78
C VAL A 51 -45.17 9.14 -85.30
N VAL A 52 -45.43 10.19 -84.52
CA VAL A 52 -45.32 10.17 -83.06
C VAL A 52 -46.71 10.22 -82.45
N GLY A 53 -47.08 9.17 -81.72
CA GLY A 53 -48.35 9.09 -81.03
C GLY A 53 -49.57 8.99 -81.96
N VAL A 54 -50.74 9.34 -81.43
CA VAL A 54 -52.01 9.36 -82.16
C VAL A 54 -52.30 10.80 -82.60
N PRO A 55 -52.85 11.02 -83.81
CA PRO A 55 -53.19 12.37 -84.26
C PRO A 55 -54.13 13.08 -83.27
N ALA A 56 -53.85 14.35 -82.98
CA ALA A 56 -54.66 15.17 -82.10
C ALA A 56 -55.87 15.73 -82.83
N ALA A 57 -57.02 15.81 -82.17
CA ALA A 57 -58.21 16.47 -82.72
C ALA A 57 -58.01 17.99 -82.87
N LEU A 58 -58.80 18.63 -83.73
CA LEU A 58 -58.83 20.09 -83.86
C LEU A 58 -59.11 20.75 -82.49
N GLY A 59 -58.31 21.76 -82.14
CA GLY A 59 -58.39 22.51 -80.88
C GLY A 59 -57.36 22.08 -79.83
N THR A 60 -56.68 20.96 -80.03
CA THR A 60 -55.55 20.55 -79.21
C THR A 60 -54.27 21.17 -79.78
N ASN A 61 -53.57 21.98 -78.98
CA ASN A 61 -52.32 22.66 -79.37
C ASN A 61 -51.09 22.11 -78.62
N THR A 62 -51.22 20.87 -78.13
CA THR A 62 -50.20 20.14 -77.39
C THR A 62 -50.30 18.66 -77.72
N LEU A 63 -49.18 17.99 -77.99
CA LEU A 63 -49.13 16.53 -78.10
C LEU A 63 -47.96 15.99 -77.29
N PRO A 64 -48.19 15.00 -76.41
CA PRO A 64 -47.10 14.33 -75.72
C PRO A 64 -46.33 13.44 -76.69
N VAL A 65 -45.02 13.63 -76.75
CA VAL A 65 -44.05 12.65 -77.25
C VAL A 65 -43.91 11.60 -76.15
N PRO A 66 -44.29 10.33 -76.43
CA PRO A 66 -44.15 9.26 -75.44
C PRO A 66 -42.72 9.14 -74.93
N THR A 67 -42.57 8.74 -73.66
CA THR A 67 -41.28 8.28 -73.11
C THR A 67 -40.75 7.13 -73.98
N GLU A 68 -39.43 7.04 -74.16
CA GLU A 68 -38.73 6.06 -75.03
C GLU A 68 -38.86 6.32 -76.55
N THR A 69 -39.19 7.54 -76.99
CA THR A 69 -39.21 7.85 -78.42
C THR A 69 -37.78 7.98 -78.96
N VAL A 70 -37.31 6.96 -79.68
CA VAL A 70 -35.96 6.89 -80.25
C VAL A 70 -35.70 8.03 -81.24
N LEU A 71 -34.68 8.84 -80.98
CA LEU A 71 -34.29 10.02 -81.74
C LEU A 71 -33.56 9.69 -83.06
N PRO A 72 -32.50 8.86 -83.15
CA PRO A 72 -31.77 8.73 -84.40
C PRO A 72 -32.60 7.98 -85.46
N PRO A 73 -32.63 8.44 -86.73
CA PRO A 73 -31.85 9.51 -87.35
C PRO A 73 -32.59 10.87 -87.46
N TYR A 74 -33.58 11.12 -86.60
CA TYR A 74 -34.42 12.31 -86.61
C TYR A 74 -33.73 13.54 -86.01
N THR A 75 -33.84 14.67 -86.68
CA THR A 75 -33.22 15.96 -86.35
C THR A 75 -34.24 17.08 -86.13
N SER A 76 -35.51 16.86 -86.50
CA SER A 76 -36.58 17.85 -86.30
C SER A 76 -37.93 17.18 -86.00
N LEU A 77 -38.81 17.88 -85.29
CA LEU A 77 -40.22 17.54 -85.11
C LEU A 77 -41.06 18.32 -86.12
N LEU A 78 -42.02 17.64 -86.74
CA LEU A 78 -42.94 18.22 -87.71
C LEU A 78 -44.37 18.09 -87.23
N VAL A 79 -45.11 19.20 -87.17
CA VAL A 79 -46.57 19.18 -86.96
C VAL A 79 -47.26 19.50 -88.27
N TYR A 80 -48.13 18.59 -88.70
CA TYR A 80 -48.99 18.76 -89.87
C TYR A 80 -50.43 18.95 -89.42
N THR A 81 -51.16 19.85 -90.08
CA THR A 81 -52.63 19.83 -90.03
C THR A 81 -53.15 18.80 -91.04
N PHE A 82 -54.19 18.04 -90.69
CA PHE A 82 -54.88 17.16 -91.63
C PHE A 82 -56.39 17.42 -91.66
N SER A 83 -57.01 17.03 -92.77
CA SER A 83 -58.45 16.97 -92.98
C SER A 83 -58.85 15.55 -93.36
N SER A 84 -60.15 15.27 -93.43
CA SER A 84 -60.74 14.03 -93.92
C SER A 84 -60.38 13.70 -95.37
N LEU A 85 -59.81 14.66 -96.11
CA LEU A 85 -59.39 14.49 -97.50
C LEU A 85 -57.87 14.38 -97.67
N THR A 86 -57.08 15.13 -96.88
CA THR A 86 -55.61 15.17 -97.06
C THR A 86 -54.89 15.84 -95.88
N GLU A 87 -53.60 15.50 -95.72
CA GLU A 87 -52.65 16.17 -94.84
C GLU A 87 -51.96 17.35 -95.56
N GLN A 88 -51.62 18.39 -94.82
CA GLN A 88 -50.91 19.55 -95.36
C GLN A 88 -49.55 19.16 -95.98
N SER A 89 -49.09 19.88 -96.99
CA SER A 89 -47.79 19.61 -97.65
C SER A 89 -46.59 20.30 -96.99
N SER A 90 -46.81 21.25 -96.09
CA SER A 90 -45.77 22.05 -95.43
C SER A 90 -46.05 22.12 -93.93
N PRO A 91 -45.27 21.43 -93.09
CA PRO A 91 -45.47 21.40 -91.64
C PRO A 91 -44.91 22.65 -90.95
N ALA A 92 -45.27 22.82 -89.68
CA ALA A 92 -44.42 23.54 -88.74
C ALA A 92 -43.25 22.64 -88.32
N GLU A 93 -42.03 23.16 -88.39
CA GLU A 93 -40.81 22.41 -88.09
C GLU A 93 -40.08 23.02 -86.89
N LEU A 94 -39.63 22.15 -85.98
CA LEU A 94 -38.79 22.48 -84.86
C LEU A 94 -37.54 21.62 -84.90
N ASP A 95 -36.37 22.25 -85.00
CA ASP A 95 -35.09 21.56 -84.88
C ASP A 95 -34.94 20.98 -83.47
N ILE A 96 -34.54 19.72 -83.42
CA ILE A 96 -34.22 19.03 -82.18
C ILE A 96 -32.73 19.25 -81.92
N SER A 97 -32.39 20.03 -80.89
CA SER A 97 -31.01 20.16 -80.39
C SER A 97 -30.84 19.36 -79.11
N ASP A 98 -30.01 18.31 -79.18
CA ASP A 98 -29.57 17.56 -78.00
C ASP A 98 -28.47 18.33 -77.29
N THR A 99 -28.67 18.58 -76.00
CA THR A 99 -27.58 19.07 -75.14
C THR A 99 -27.34 17.99 -74.11
N SER A 100 -26.22 17.28 -74.26
CA SER A 100 -25.80 16.27 -73.29
C SER A 100 -25.66 16.93 -71.92
N SER A 101 -26.58 16.57 -71.03
CA SER A 101 -26.67 17.13 -69.69
C SER A 101 -26.24 16.13 -68.63
N THR A 102 -25.30 15.23 -68.94
CA THR A 102 -24.78 14.24 -67.98
C THR A 102 -23.83 14.93 -66.99
N VAL A 103 -23.97 14.62 -65.70
CA VAL A 103 -22.97 15.04 -64.70
C VAL A 103 -21.63 14.35 -64.97
N THR A 104 -20.54 14.87 -64.44
CA THR A 104 -19.20 14.26 -64.55
C THR A 104 -18.50 14.24 -63.20
N ASN A 105 -17.36 13.55 -63.10
CA ASN A 105 -16.56 13.48 -61.86
C ASN A 105 -17.37 13.07 -60.62
N VAL A 106 -18.22 12.03 -60.77
CA VAL A 106 -18.87 11.42 -59.61
C VAL A 106 -17.77 10.83 -58.73
N LEU A 107 -17.76 11.19 -57.45
CA LEU A 107 -16.80 10.73 -56.46
C LEU A 107 -17.52 10.45 -55.15
N LEU A 108 -17.29 9.28 -54.57
CA LEU A 108 -17.58 8.98 -53.17
C LEU A 108 -16.27 8.92 -52.41
N VAL A 109 -16.14 9.77 -51.39
CA VAL A 109 -15.12 9.59 -50.35
C VAL A 109 -15.79 8.85 -49.22
N ASP A 110 -15.57 7.54 -49.20
CA ASP A 110 -16.07 6.68 -48.14
C ASP A 110 -15.36 7.00 -46.83
N LYS A 111 -16.14 7.25 -45.78
CA LYS A 111 -15.74 7.70 -44.45
C LYS A 111 -16.32 6.77 -43.37
N ASP A 112 -17.09 5.78 -43.76
CA ASP A 112 -17.55 4.70 -42.89
C ASP A 112 -16.43 3.69 -42.85
N LEU A 113 -15.80 3.51 -41.68
CA LEU A 113 -14.52 2.81 -41.57
C LEU A 113 -14.68 1.30 -41.35
N ASP A 114 -15.91 0.81 -41.51
CA ASP A 114 -16.31 -0.58 -41.33
C ASP A 114 -16.22 -1.36 -42.64
N GLU A 115 -15.93 -2.66 -42.51
CA GLU A 115 -15.87 -3.55 -43.66
C GLU A 115 -17.29 -3.85 -44.16
N GLU A 116 -17.51 -3.72 -45.48
CA GLU A 116 -18.81 -3.89 -46.16
C GLU A 116 -19.88 -2.85 -45.81
N GLU A 117 -19.50 -1.69 -45.28
CA GLU A 117 -20.38 -0.55 -45.05
C GLU A 117 -19.84 0.69 -45.78
N LEU A 118 -20.70 1.67 -46.03
CA LEU A 118 -20.38 2.89 -46.75
C LEU A 118 -21.00 4.09 -46.05
N GLY A 119 -20.36 5.24 -46.19
CA GLY A 119 -20.89 6.49 -45.66
C GLY A 119 -20.01 7.66 -46.06
N GLY A 120 -20.60 8.84 -46.20
CA GLY A 120 -19.83 10.03 -46.54
C GLY A 120 -20.52 10.91 -47.56
N GLU A 121 -19.73 11.63 -48.35
CA GLU A 121 -20.25 12.60 -49.30
C GLU A 121 -20.03 12.11 -50.72
N ILE A 122 -21.13 12.04 -51.47
CA ILE A 122 -21.12 11.81 -52.91
C ILE A 122 -21.14 13.18 -53.57
N THR A 123 -20.15 13.46 -54.41
CA THR A 123 -20.02 14.73 -55.12
C THR A 123 -19.97 14.50 -56.63
N TRP A 124 -20.42 15.47 -57.41
CA TRP A 124 -20.31 15.47 -58.87
C TRP A 124 -20.10 16.87 -59.40
N THR A 125 -19.69 16.98 -60.67
CA THR A 125 -19.64 18.23 -61.42
C THR A 125 -20.92 18.36 -62.25
N GLU A 126 -21.65 19.44 -62.05
CA GLU A 126 -22.87 19.74 -62.83
C GLU A 126 -22.54 19.87 -64.33
N PRO A 127 -23.46 19.48 -65.22
CA PRO A 127 -23.31 19.69 -66.67
C PRO A 127 -23.30 21.18 -67.02
N SER A 128 -22.68 21.53 -68.15
CA SER A 128 -22.61 22.92 -68.63
C SER A 128 -23.98 23.51 -69.03
N ASP A 129 -24.97 22.67 -69.32
CA ASP A 129 -26.36 23.08 -69.55
C ASP A 129 -27.28 22.38 -68.54
N THR A 130 -27.93 23.20 -67.72
CA THR A 130 -28.85 22.76 -66.66
C THR A 130 -30.29 23.24 -66.90
N ALA A 131 -30.59 23.89 -68.04
CA ALA A 131 -31.87 24.56 -68.26
C ALA A 131 -33.09 23.63 -68.10
N GLN A 132 -32.93 22.36 -68.49
CA GLN A 132 -33.96 21.32 -68.43
C GLN A 132 -33.86 20.41 -67.20
N ILE A 133 -32.77 20.51 -66.42
CA ILE A 133 -32.58 19.73 -65.20
C ILE A 133 -33.40 20.39 -64.09
N ARG A 134 -34.07 19.56 -63.30
CA ARG A 134 -34.76 19.97 -62.07
C ARG A 134 -34.13 19.33 -60.85
N PHE A 135 -33.72 18.06 -60.98
CA PHE A 135 -33.09 17.32 -59.90
C PHE A 135 -31.99 16.39 -60.41
N TYR A 136 -31.17 15.90 -59.49
CA TYR A 136 -30.30 14.75 -59.63
C TYR A 136 -30.88 13.58 -58.84
N ALA A 137 -30.76 12.37 -59.38
CA ALA A 137 -31.13 11.14 -58.70
C ALA A 137 -29.87 10.29 -58.53
N THR A 138 -29.59 9.92 -57.28
CA THR A 138 -28.40 9.17 -56.89
C THR A 138 -28.79 7.76 -56.46
N TYR A 139 -28.11 6.75 -56.99
CA TYR A 139 -28.37 5.35 -56.67
C TYR A 139 -27.08 4.59 -56.33
N MET A 140 -27.21 3.55 -55.51
CA MET A 140 -26.27 2.44 -55.46
C MET A 140 -26.75 1.36 -56.43
N GLU A 141 -25.87 0.86 -57.29
CA GLU A 141 -26.18 -0.14 -58.32
C GLU A 141 -25.26 -1.36 -58.22
N GLY A 142 -25.89 -2.53 -58.25
CA GLY A 142 -25.21 -3.82 -58.29
C GLY A 142 -25.26 -4.46 -59.68
N PRO A 143 -24.50 -5.55 -59.91
CA PRO A 143 -24.35 -6.19 -61.22
C PRO A 143 -25.65 -6.81 -61.78
N THR A 144 -26.70 -6.95 -60.96
CA THR A 144 -27.99 -7.56 -61.35
C THR A 144 -29.17 -6.60 -61.13
N VAL A 145 -29.29 -5.52 -61.93
CA VAL A 145 -30.44 -4.57 -62.07
C VAL A 145 -31.15 -4.12 -60.77
N ASN A 146 -30.53 -4.30 -59.61
CA ASN A 146 -31.01 -3.82 -58.33
C ASN A 146 -30.35 -2.47 -58.09
N ARG A 147 -31.17 -1.42 -58.12
CA ARG A 147 -30.75 -0.06 -57.76
C ARG A 147 -31.47 0.36 -56.49
N SER A 148 -30.74 0.94 -55.54
CA SER A 148 -31.29 1.53 -54.32
C SER A 148 -31.08 3.04 -54.36
N GLN A 149 -32.14 3.82 -54.18
CA GLN A 149 -32.04 5.28 -54.21
C GLN A 149 -31.38 5.78 -52.92
N ILE A 150 -30.36 6.61 -53.07
CA ILE A 150 -29.70 7.31 -51.96
C ILE A 150 -30.44 8.62 -51.74
N GLY A 151 -31.07 8.76 -50.57
CA GLY A 151 -31.73 9.99 -50.16
C GLY A 151 -32.88 10.44 -51.09
N ALA A 152 -33.25 11.72 -50.98
CA ALA A 152 -34.24 12.35 -51.85
C ALA A 152 -33.59 12.89 -53.13
N PHE A 153 -34.41 13.23 -54.14
CA PHE A 153 -33.91 13.91 -55.34
C PHE A 153 -33.25 15.25 -54.98
N VAL A 154 -32.03 15.47 -55.47
CA VAL A 154 -31.21 16.64 -55.15
C VAL A 154 -31.52 17.76 -56.15
N PRO A 155 -31.99 18.95 -55.74
CA PRO A 155 -32.28 20.05 -56.67
C PRO A 155 -31.06 20.49 -57.49
N VAL A 156 -31.30 20.95 -58.72
CA VAL A 156 -30.27 21.59 -59.55
C VAL A 156 -29.64 22.78 -58.82
N GLY A 157 -28.31 22.94 -58.93
CA GLY A 157 -27.52 23.90 -58.16
C GLY A 157 -26.91 23.32 -56.89
N ILE A 158 -27.23 22.07 -56.54
CA ILE A 158 -26.61 21.30 -55.45
C ILE A 158 -25.94 20.08 -56.09
N SER A 159 -24.63 19.97 -55.92
CA SER A 159 -23.80 18.98 -56.60
C SER A 159 -23.23 17.92 -55.65
N ASN A 160 -23.93 17.68 -54.54
CA ASN A 160 -23.59 16.67 -53.56
C ASN A 160 -24.82 16.06 -52.89
N THR A 161 -24.64 14.89 -52.30
CA THR A 161 -25.57 14.28 -51.32
C THR A 161 -24.77 13.49 -50.30
N SER A 162 -25.30 13.36 -49.09
CA SER A 162 -24.71 12.49 -48.08
C SER A 162 -25.25 11.06 -48.22
N LEU A 163 -24.37 10.10 -47.96
CA LEU A 163 -24.70 8.73 -47.62
C LEU A 163 -24.60 8.63 -46.10
N ASP A 164 -25.68 8.18 -45.46
CA ASP A 164 -25.70 8.00 -44.01
C ASP A 164 -24.62 6.96 -43.62
N PRO A 165 -23.97 7.09 -42.45
CA PRO A 165 -23.06 6.05 -41.96
C PRO A 165 -23.79 4.72 -41.77
N ASP A 166 -23.03 3.63 -41.72
CA ASP A 166 -23.52 2.26 -41.60
C ASP A 166 -24.42 1.84 -42.78
N THR A 167 -24.25 2.42 -43.98
CA THR A 167 -25.03 2.01 -45.16
C THR A 167 -24.45 0.71 -45.71
N PRO A 168 -25.17 -0.43 -45.70
CA PRO A 168 -24.60 -1.70 -46.13
C PRO A 168 -24.22 -1.70 -47.61
N LEU A 169 -22.99 -2.10 -47.93
CA LEU A 169 -22.48 -2.23 -49.30
C LEU A 169 -23.24 -3.31 -50.09
N GLU A 170 -23.65 -4.39 -49.42
CA GLU A 170 -24.31 -5.56 -50.02
C GLU A 170 -23.60 -6.06 -51.30
N ASN A 171 -24.30 -6.06 -52.45
CA ASN A 171 -23.76 -6.40 -53.76
C ASN A 171 -23.64 -5.16 -54.67
N TYR A 172 -23.71 -3.95 -54.11
CA TYR A 172 -23.56 -2.73 -54.90
C TYR A 172 -22.09 -2.53 -55.26
N THR A 173 -21.82 -2.23 -56.53
CA THR A 173 -20.46 -2.04 -57.04
C THR A 173 -20.25 -0.64 -57.59
N GLU A 174 -21.33 0.11 -57.80
CA GLU A 174 -21.30 1.42 -58.47
C GLU A 174 -22.23 2.43 -57.78
N ILE A 175 -21.82 3.69 -57.74
CA ILE A 175 -22.69 4.84 -57.50
C ILE A 175 -23.04 5.44 -58.85
N THR A 176 -24.32 5.61 -59.11
CA THR A 176 -24.82 6.23 -60.34
C THR A 176 -25.53 7.54 -60.02
N VAL A 177 -25.27 8.56 -60.85
CA VAL A 177 -25.93 9.87 -60.74
C VAL A 177 -26.60 10.19 -62.07
N TYR A 178 -27.92 10.31 -62.02
CA TYR A 178 -28.75 10.65 -63.16
C TYR A 178 -29.18 12.11 -63.09
N THR A 179 -29.25 12.76 -64.24
CA THR A 179 -29.98 14.02 -64.34
C THR A 179 -31.46 13.76 -64.59
N ARG A 180 -32.31 14.54 -63.93
CA ARG A 180 -33.76 14.37 -63.98
C ARG A 180 -34.45 15.70 -64.26
N SER A 181 -35.30 15.69 -65.30
CA SER A 181 -36.20 16.78 -65.63
C SER A 181 -37.48 16.72 -64.79
N GLY A 182 -38.42 17.65 -65.01
CA GLY A 182 -39.76 17.55 -64.42
C GLY A 182 -40.58 16.35 -64.91
N LEU A 183 -40.15 15.66 -65.97
CA LEU A 183 -40.91 14.60 -66.63
C LEU A 183 -40.26 13.23 -66.46
N VAL A 184 -38.93 13.15 -66.59
CA VAL A 184 -38.22 11.87 -66.66
C VAL A 184 -36.73 11.99 -66.31
N GLU A 185 -36.14 10.86 -65.92
CA GLU A 185 -34.73 10.63 -65.58
C GLU A 185 -33.95 10.20 -66.84
N GLN A 186 -32.68 10.58 -66.94
CA GLN A 186 -31.78 10.16 -68.00
C GLN A 186 -31.59 8.62 -68.01
N SER A 187 -31.32 8.00 -69.17
CA SER A 187 -31.10 6.55 -69.31
C SER A 187 -29.64 6.14 -69.06
N VAL A 188 -28.69 7.05 -69.29
CA VAL A 188 -27.26 6.82 -69.10
C VAL A 188 -26.77 7.69 -67.93
N PRO A 189 -26.47 7.09 -66.76
CA PRO A 189 -25.93 7.85 -65.63
C PRO A 189 -24.45 8.16 -65.81
N ALA A 190 -23.95 9.06 -64.97
CA ALA A 190 -22.54 9.07 -64.63
C ALA A 190 -22.28 8.00 -63.56
N ILE A 191 -21.19 7.24 -63.72
CA ILE A 191 -20.88 6.05 -62.92
C ILE A 191 -19.58 6.29 -62.14
N TYR A 192 -19.56 5.87 -60.88
CA TYR A 192 -18.37 5.76 -60.04
C TYR A 192 -18.29 4.34 -59.46
N SER A 193 -17.17 3.63 -59.65
CA SER A 193 -16.96 2.31 -59.03
C SER A 193 -16.69 2.49 -57.53
N ILE A 194 -17.49 1.82 -56.71
CA ILE A 194 -17.36 1.87 -55.26
C ILE A 194 -16.04 1.18 -54.84
N SER A 195 -15.36 1.79 -53.89
CA SER A 195 -14.25 1.18 -53.16
C SER A 195 -14.51 1.43 -51.68
N ASP A 196 -14.80 0.36 -50.95
CA ASP A 196 -14.94 0.36 -49.49
C ASP A 196 -13.59 0.72 -48.85
N THR A 197 -13.62 1.64 -47.90
CA THR A 197 -12.47 2.09 -47.12
C THR A 197 -12.62 1.71 -45.64
N PHE A 198 -12.37 0.44 -45.30
CA PHE A 198 -12.28 0.03 -43.90
C PHE A 198 -10.91 0.33 -43.25
N ALA A 199 -10.90 0.65 -41.96
CA ALA A 199 -9.69 1.01 -41.22
C ALA A 199 -9.73 0.53 -39.76
N VAL A 200 -9.61 -0.77 -39.53
CA VAL A 200 -9.60 -1.36 -38.18
C VAL A 200 -8.19 -1.32 -37.56
N ALA A 201 -8.08 -0.93 -36.28
CA ALA A 201 -6.82 -1.01 -35.53
C ALA A 201 -6.32 -2.46 -35.45
N ARG A 202 -5.00 -2.66 -35.35
CA ARG A 202 -4.38 -3.99 -35.42
C ARG A 202 -3.56 -4.27 -34.17
N THR A 203 -3.39 -5.55 -33.83
CA THR A 203 -2.45 -6.02 -32.80
C THR A 203 -2.53 -5.20 -31.50
N LEU A 204 -3.63 -5.39 -30.77
CA LEU A 204 -3.77 -4.81 -29.43
C LEU A 204 -2.88 -5.59 -28.46
N SER A 205 -2.24 -4.86 -27.56
CA SER A 205 -1.46 -5.38 -26.43
C SER A 205 -1.83 -4.60 -25.20
N PHE A 206 -2.04 -5.31 -24.09
CA PHE A 206 -2.30 -4.73 -22.80
C PHE A 206 -1.69 -5.64 -21.75
N GLU A 207 -1.07 -5.02 -20.76
CA GLU A 207 -0.50 -5.70 -19.62
C GLU A 207 -0.99 -4.97 -18.37
N ASP A 208 -1.81 -5.63 -17.56
CA ASP A 208 -2.29 -5.16 -16.25
C ASP A 208 -1.24 -5.00 -15.10
N ASP A 209 -0.92 -3.77 -14.71
CA ASP A 209 0.08 -3.40 -13.72
C ASP A 209 -0.45 -3.05 -12.31
N ASP A 210 -1.76 -2.99 -12.03
CA ASP A 210 -2.26 -2.56 -10.69
C ASP A 210 -2.20 -3.64 -9.60
N LEU A 211 -2.20 -4.91 -10.00
CA LEU A 211 -2.11 -6.08 -9.12
C LEU A 211 -3.34 -6.31 -8.22
N ASP A 212 -4.43 -5.56 -8.42
CA ASP A 212 -5.67 -5.67 -7.68
C ASP A 212 -6.67 -6.58 -8.39
N GLY A 213 -7.34 -7.43 -7.62
CA GLY A 213 -8.37 -8.28 -8.22
C GLY A 213 -9.59 -7.45 -8.65
N LEU A 214 -10.05 -7.67 -9.88
CA LEU A 214 -11.18 -7.00 -10.53
C LEU A 214 -10.92 -5.53 -10.91
N GLU A 215 -9.67 -5.10 -10.88
CA GLU A 215 -9.21 -3.81 -11.37
C GLU A 215 -8.12 -4.06 -12.43
N ILE A 216 -7.91 -3.09 -13.32
CA ILE A 216 -6.80 -3.15 -14.27
C ILE A 216 -6.15 -1.77 -14.44
N ALA A 217 -4.82 -1.73 -14.61
CA ALA A 217 -4.11 -0.52 -14.99
C ALA A 217 -2.96 -0.81 -15.95
N GLY A 218 -2.47 0.18 -16.67
CA GLY A 218 -1.32 0.00 -17.56
C GLY A 218 -1.55 0.56 -18.96
N ASP A 219 -0.70 0.15 -19.89
CA ASP A 219 -0.67 0.71 -21.24
C ASP A 219 -1.42 -0.18 -22.25
N LEU A 220 -2.56 0.31 -22.74
CA LEU A 220 -3.21 -0.28 -23.92
C LEU A 220 -2.54 0.28 -25.16
N ILE A 221 -1.87 -0.58 -25.94
CA ILE A 221 -1.14 -0.21 -27.15
C ILE A 221 -1.75 -0.93 -28.35
N TRP A 222 -1.81 -0.26 -29.50
CA TRP A 222 -2.25 -0.86 -30.75
C TRP A 222 -1.37 -0.44 -31.92
N GLN A 223 -1.44 -1.19 -33.02
CA GLN A 223 -0.92 -0.77 -34.32
C GLN A 223 -2.00 -0.03 -35.11
N PRO A 224 -1.65 1.07 -35.80
CA PRO A 224 -2.59 1.76 -36.67
C PRO A 224 -3.09 0.83 -37.79
N PRO A 225 -4.30 1.09 -38.32
CA PRO A 225 -4.80 0.46 -39.54
C PRO A 225 -3.83 0.61 -40.72
N ALA A 226 -4.02 -0.20 -41.77
CA ALA A 226 -3.18 -0.11 -42.96
C ALA A 226 -3.44 1.18 -43.78
N ASN A 227 -4.69 1.67 -43.76
CA ASN A 227 -5.10 2.92 -44.39
C ASN A 227 -5.52 3.91 -43.30
N LEU A 228 -4.95 5.12 -43.32
CA LEU A 228 -5.23 6.19 -42.36
C LEU A 228 -5.92 7.40 -43.00
N ASP A 229 -6.20 7.37 -44.31
CA ASP A 229 -6.62 8.55 -45.08
C ASP A 229 -7.90 9.20 -44.53
N GLN A 230 -8.78 8.41 -43.92
CA GLN A 230 -10.04 8.86 -43.34
C GLN A 230 -10.10 8.76 -41.81
N VAL A 231 -9.06 8.21 -41.16
CA VAL A 231 -9.00 8.05 -39.70
C VAL A 231 -8.56 9.36 -39.07
N THR A 232 -9.42 9.95 -38.24
CA THR A 232 -9.10 11.18 -37.51
C THR A 232 -8.67 10.90 -36.07
N HIS A 233 -9.31 9.93 -35.41
CA HIS A 233 -9.08 9.59 -34.01
C HIS A 233 -9.26 8.08 -33.77
N TYR A 234 -8.82 7.64 -32.61
CA TYR A 234 -9.17 6.37 -31.98
C TYR A 234 -10.05 6.62 -30.76
N VAL A 235 -10.87 5.64 -30.41
CA VAL A 235 -11.63 5.63 -29.17
C VAL A 235 -11.47 4.27 -28.49
N ALA A 236 -11.01 4.28 -27.23
CA ALA A 236 -10.81 3.07 -26.46
C ALA A 236 -11.98 2.85 -25.47
N TYR A 237 -12.40 1.59 -25.30
CA TYR A 237 -13.45 1.22 -24.36
C TYR A 237 -13.13 -0.06 -23.62
N LEU A 238 -13.77 -0.21 -22.46
CA LEU A 238 -14.01 -1.49 -21.79
C LEU A 238 -15.36 -2.03 -22.21
N ALA A 239 -15.51 -3.35 -22.36
CA ALA A 239 -16.78 -3.97 -22.69
C ALA A 239 -16.90 -5.40 -22.17
N ASN A 240 -18.14 -5.86 -22.05
CA ASN A 240 -18.46 -7.21 -21.61
C ASN A 240 -18.33 -8.25 -22.75
N ASN A 241 -18.23 -7.81 -24.01
CA ASN A 241 -17.97 -8.69 -25.15
C ASN A 241 -17.14 -7.99 -26.24
N SER A 242 -16.67 -8.78 -27.21
CA SER A 242 -15.86 -8.32 -28.35
C SER A 242 -16.59 -7.38 -29.33
N PHE A 243 -17.90 -7.16 -29.17
CA PHE A 243 -18.71 -6.30 -30.02
C PHE A 243 -19.09 -4.97 -29.34
N GLY A 244 -18.60 -4.71 -28.12
CA GLY A 244 -18.86 -3.46 -27.42
C GLY A 244 -20.23 -3.36 -26.76
N ALA A 245 -20.86 -4.48 -26.40
CA ALA A 245 -22.04 -4.43 -25.55
C ALA A 245 -21.67 -3.91 -24.15
N TRP A 246 -22.47 -2.97 -23.64
CA TRP A 246 -22.27 -2.35 -22.32
C TRP A 246 -20.92 -1.62 -22.19
N ARG A 247 -20.43 -1.04 -23.29
CA ARG A 247 -19.11 -0.43 -23.29
C ARG A 247 -19.03 0.85 -22.44
N SER A 248 -17.91 1.01 -21.73
CA SER A 248 -17.55 2.21 -20.99
C SER A 248 -16.27 2.79 -21.57
N GLN A 249 -16.25 4.09 -21.83
CA GLN A 249 -15.15 4.74 -22.52
C GLN A 249 -13.94 4.92 -21.61
N LEU A 250 -12.75 4.63 -22.13
CA LEU A 250 -11.48 4.73 -21.40
C LEU A 250 -10.78 6.06 -21.66
N GLY A 251 -10.50 6.81 -20.59
CA GLY A 251 -9.58 7.94 -20.61
C GLY A 251 -10.01 9.10 -21.53
N ILE A 252 -9.17 9.43 -22.52
CA ILE A 252 -9.38 10.58 -23.41
C ILE A 252 -10.48 10.27 -24.42
N LEU A 253 -11.44 11.19 -24.56
CA LEU A 253 -12.62 10.99 -25.40
C LEU A 253 -12.29 10.66 -26.87
N ASP A 254 -11.33 11.36 -27.45
CA ASP A 254 -10.92 11.18 -28.85
C ASP A 254 -9.38 11.22 -28.91
N ILE A 255 -8.76 10.07 -29.14
CA ILE A 255 -7.30 9.91 -29.17
C ILE A 255 -6.82 10.25 -30.59
N PRO A 256 -6.07 11.34 -30.82
CA PRO A 256 -5.70 11.74 -32.18
C PRO A 256 -4.89 10.67 -32.91
N VAL A 257 -5.13 10.52 -34.22
CA VAL A 257 -4.33 9.63 -35.07
C VAL A 257 -2.83 9.91 -34.90
N GLY A 258 -2.04 8.85 -34.77
CA GLY A 258 -0.62 8.92 -34.40
C GLY A 258 -0.32 8.67 -32.92
N THR A 259 -1.31 8.82 -32.04
CA THR A 259 -1.21 8.39 -30.63
C THR A 259 -1.81 6.98 -30.52
N ASN A 260 -0.98 5.95 -30.68
CA ASN A 260 -1.44 4.55 -30.69
C ASN A 260 -1.31 3.87 -29.32
N GLN A 261 -1.58 4.63 -28.26
CA GLN A 261 -1.49 4.18 -26.87
C GLN A 261 -2.51 4.94 -26.01
N GLN A 262 -3.11 4.26 -25.04
CA GLN A 262 -3.95 4.82 -23.99
C GLN A 262 -3.49 4.26 -22.64
N ILE A 263 -3.22 5.16 -21.69
CA ILE A 263 -2.90 4.79 -20.31
C ILE A 263 -4.21 4.55 -19.56
N LEU A 264 -4.34 3.38 -18.93
CA LEU A 264 -5.36 3.07 -17.95
C LEU A 264 -4.79 3.38 -16.57
N LEU A 265 -5.53 4.18 -15.81
CA LEU A 265 -5.14 4.57 -14.45
C LEU A 265 -5.47 3.42 -13.47
N GLU A 266 -4.82 3.45 -12.31
CA GLU A 266 -5.20 2.63 -11.15
C GLU A 266 -6.71 2.75 -10.83
N ASP A 267 -7.28 1.68 -10.25
CA ASP A 267 -8.72 1.54 -9.93
C ASP A 267 -9.66 1.53 -11.17
N THR A 268 -9.16 1.24 -12.37
CA THR A 268 -10.06 1.07 -13.52
C THR A 268 -10.77 -0.28 -13.40
N ALA A 269 -12.09 -0.26 -13.18
CA ALA A 269 -12.88 -1.48 -13.01
C ALA A 269 -12.70 -2.47 -14.18
N TRP A 270 -12.49 -3.74 -13.85
CA TRP A 270 -12.29 -4.80 -14.83
C TRP A 270 -13.58 -5.13 -15.60
N GLU A 271 -13.43 -5.25 -16.92
CA GLU A 271 -14.41 -5.79 -17.85
C GLU A 271 -13.69 -6.79 -18.76
N LEU A 272 -14.43 -7.70 -19.40
CA LEU A 272 -13.84 -8.83 -20.13
C LEU A 272 -12.99 -8.44 -21.36
N TYR A 273 -13.24 -7.28 -21.98
CA TYR A 273 -12.60 -6.88 -23.23
C TYR A 273 -12.17 -5.42 -23.24
N LEU A 274 -10.98 -5.17 -23.79
CA LEU A 274 -10.50 -3.87 -24.24
C LEU A 274 -10.77 -3.72 -25.73
N LEU A 275 -11.39 -2.61 -26.12
CA LEU A 275 -11.78 -2.31 -27.49
C LEU A 275 -11.09 -1.04 -27.96
N VAL A 276 -10.66 -1.02 -29.21
CA VAL A 276 -10.17 0.19 -29.89
C VAL A 276 -10.94 0.36 -31.20
N TYR A 277 -11.66 1.47 -31.29
CA TYR A 277 -12.39 1.89 -32.48
C TYR A 277 -11.59 2.95 -33.22
N THR A 278 -11.67 2.95 -34.55
CA THR A 278 -11.26 4.11 -35.35
C THR A 278 -12.46 5.02 -35.61
N LYS A 279 -12.19 6.30 -35.79
CA LYS A 279 -13.21 7.33 -35.96
C LYS A 279 -12.82 8.29 -37.07
N SER A 280 -13.72 8.47 -38.04
CA SER A 280 -13.55 9.42 -39.13
C SER A 280 -14.19 10.77 -38.79
N SER A 281 -14.21 11.67 -39.79
CA SER A 281 -15.00 12.91 -39.70
C SER A 281 -16.52 12.67 -39.76
N LEU A 282 -16.96 11.46 -40.12
CA LEU A 282 -18.37 11.08 -40.24
C LEU A 282 -18.86 10.36 -38.99
N ALA A 283 -18.23 9.23 -38.64
CA ALA A 283 -18.67 8.34 -37.56
C ALA A 283 -17.49 7.58 -36.92
N GLU A 284 -17.75 7.03 -35.72
CA GLU A 284 -16.94 5.95 -35.13
C GLU A 284 -17.32 4.64 -35.83
N GLN A 285 -16.36 3.77 -36.11
CA GLN A 285 -16.65 2.47 -36.71
C GLN A 285 -17.57 1.64 -35.79
N THR A 286 -18.35 0.71 -36.32
CA THR A 286 -19.22 -0.20 -35.56
C THR A 286 -18.48 -1.45 -35.10
N THR A 287 -17.43 -1.86 -35.81
CA THR A 287 -16.66 -3.09 -35.56
C THR A 287 -15.28 -2.79 -34.96
N PRO A 288 -15.05 -3.01 -33.65
CA PRO A 288 -13.78 -2.70 -33.00
C PRO A 288 -12.67 -3.72 -33.29
N ALA A 289 -11.43 -3.28 -33.09
CA ALA A 289 -10.36 -4.19 -32.71
C ALA A 289 -10.49 -4.51 -31.22
N PHE A 290 -10.31 -5.77 -30.81
CA PHE A 290 -10.52 -6.18 -29.41
C PHE A 290 -9.38 -7.05 -28.87
N LEU A 291 -9.24 -7.02 -27.55
CA LEU A 291 -8.34 -7.85 -26.77
C LEU A 291 -9.07 -8.29 -25.48
N PRO A 292 -9.09 -9.59 -25.14
CA PRO A 292 -9.56 -10.02 -23.82
C PRO A 292 -8.68 -9.38 -22.74
N ALA A 293 -9.30 -8.70 -21.77
CA ALA A 293 -8.56 -8.15 -20.64
C ALA A 293 -8.14 -9.28 -19.71
N SER A 294 -6.87 -9.30 -19.31
CA SER A 294 -6.37 -10.16 -18.25
C SER A 294 -6.19 -9.31 -17.00
N ASP A 295 -6.76 -9.76 -15.89
CA ASP A 295 -6.58 -9.20 -14.56
C ASP A 295 -5.53 -10.06 -13.83
N SER A 296 -4.47 -9.41 -13.35
CA SER A 296 -3.43 -10.03 -12.54
C SER A 296 -3.62 -9.62 -11.09
N SER A 297 -4.01 -10.56 -10.22
CA SER A 297 -4.14 -10.28 -8.78
C SER A 297 -2.98 -10.88 -7.98
N SER A 298 -2.16 -10.02 -7.35
CA SER A 298 -0.98 -10.43 -6.58
C SER A 298 -1.08 -10.09 -5.08
N SER A 299 -2.28 -10.14 -4.49
CA SER A 299 -2.47 -9.84 -3.07
C SER A 299 -1.72 -10.84 -2.15
N VAL A 300 -0.98 -10.33 -1.15
CA VAL A 300 -0.12 -11.17 -0.29
C VAL A 300 -0.92 -12.03 0.70
N PRO A 301 -0.78 -13.36 0.70
CA PRO A 301 -1.43 -14.19 1.71
C PRO A 301 -0.66 -14.21 3.05
N ASN A 302 -1.37 -14.59 4.13
CA ASN A 302 -0.80 -14.94 5.43
C ASN A 302 0.11 -13.87 6.06
N VAL A 303 -0.30 -12.60 6.01
CA VAL A 303 0.39 -11.55 6.77
C VAL A 303 0.25 -11.86 8.26
N THR A 304 1.37 -11.92 8.98
CA THR A 304 1.43 -12.10 10.43
C THR A 304 2.39 -11.10 11.05
N PHE A 305 2.07 -10.68 12.27
CA PHE A 305 2.91 -9.86 13.11
C PHE A 305 2.66 -10.27 14.56
N VAL A 306 3.73 -10.50 15.30
CA VAL A 306 3.68 -10.73 16.75
C VAL A 306 4.49 -9.61 17.36
N ASP A 307 3.84 -8.86 18.22
CA ASP A 307 4.50 -7.78 18.95
C ASP A 307 5.34 -8.37 20.08
N LYS A 308 6.63 -8.06 20.03
CA LYS A 308 7.67 -8.51 20.95
C LYS A 308 8.27 -7.35 21.74
N ASP A 309 7.81 -6.14 21.47
CA ASP A 309 8.00 -5.06 22.42
C ASP A 309 7.08 -5.32 23.62
N LEU A 310 7.55 -5.00 24.82
CA LEU A 310 6.83 -5.31 26.06
C LEU A 310 6.29 -4.04 26.75
N ASP A 311 6.66 -2.87 26.23
CA ASP A 311 6.23 -1.57 26.72
C ASP A 311 4.87 -1.17 26.15
N ALA A 312 4.02 -0.59 27.00
CA ALA A 312 2.69 -0.19 26.61
C ALA A 312 2.71 0.92 25.53
N GLY A 313 2.03 0.67 24.41
CA GLY A 313 1.92 1.60 23.29
C GLY A 313 3.12 1.60 22.34
N GLU A 314 4.04 0.67 22.51
CA GLU A 314 5.19 0.44 21.64
C GLU A 314 5.00 -0.87 20.88
N MET A 315 5.69 -1.03 19.75
CA MET A 315 5.65 -2.27 18.97
C MET A 315 7.03 -2.61 18.44
N GLY A 316 7.30 -3.90 18.29
CA GLY A 316 8.56 -4.40 17.80
C GLY A 316 8.45 -5.87 17.40
N GLY A 317 9.29 -6.34 16.47
CA GLY A 317 9.24 -7.72 16.02
C GLY A 317 9.49 -7.87 14.52
N THR A 318 8.81 -8.82 13.90
CA THR A 318 8.96 -9.08 12.46
C THR A 318 7.61 -9.28 11.81
N ILE A 319 7.33 -8.49 10.78
CA ILE A 319 6.17 -8.66 9.90
C ILE A 319 6.56 -9.70 8.87
N ILE A 320 5.72 -10.72 8.68
CA ILE A 320 5.99 -11.86 7.78
C ILE A 320 4.78 -12.06 6.88
N TRP A 321 4.99 -12.39 5.61
CA TRP A 321 3.93 -12.77 4.68
C TRP A 321 4.39 -13.86 3.72
N ALA A 322 3.46 -14.49 3.02
CA ALA A 322 3.76 -15.43 1.94
C ALA A 322 3.74 -14.73 0.58
N GLU A 323 4.51 -15.24 -0.38
CA GLU A 323 4.47 -14.73 -1.76
C GLU A 323 3.10 -15.05 -2.39
N PRO A 324 2.47 -14.11 -3.13
CA PRO A 324 1.24 -14.38 -3.85
C PRO A 324 1.40 -15.46 -4.92
N ALA A 325 0.28 -16.10 -5.30
CA ALA A 325 0.30 -17.19 -6.27
C ALA A 325 0.61 -16.71 -7.70
N ASP A 326 0.06 -15.56 -8.09
CA ASP A 326 0.53 -14.80 -9.23
C ASP A 326 1.59 -13.83 -8.72
N SER A 327 2.81 -13.95 -9.23
CA SER A 327 3.90 -13.04 -8.90
C SER A 327 4.68 -12.61 -10.12
N GLU A 328 4.25 -12.93 -11.35
CA GLU A 328 5.04 -12.67 -12.56
C GLU A 328 5.40 -11.18 -12.69
N ARG A 329 4.49 -10.31 -12.25
CA ARG A 329 4.60 -8.85 -12.34
C ARG A 329 4.98 -8.15 -11.04
N LEU A 330 5.02 -8.91 -9.96
CA LEU A 330 5.39 -8.40 -8.66
C LEU A 330 6.86 -7.98 -8.67
N ALA A 331 7.12 -6.70 -8.46
CA ALA A 331 8.47 -6.16 -8.37
C ALA A 331 8.95 -6.06 -6.92
N ALA A 332 8.06 -5.64 -6.01
CA ALA A 332 8.37 -5.45 -4.60
C ALA A 332 7.10 -5.44 -3.73
N TYR A 333 7.30 -5.29 -2.42
CA TYR A 333 6.25 -5.06 -1.44
C TYR A 333 6.50 -3.76 -0.70
N THR A 334 5.44 -3.01 -0.43
CA THR A 334 5.48 -1.85 0.47
C THR A 334 4.74 -2.17 1.76
N VAL A 335 5.34 -1.86 2.91
CA VAL A 335 4.71 -2.05 4.22
C VAL A 335 4.44 -0.70 4.88
N TYR A 336 3.20 -0.52 5.30
CA TYR A 336 2.73 0.66 6.02
C TYR A 336 2.14 0.28 7.37
N ARG A 337 2.14 1.25 8.27
CA ARG A 337 1.23 1.29 9.43
C ARG A 337 0.07 2.23 9.10
N SER A 338 -1.15 1.93 9.52
CA SER A 338 -2.36 2.66 9.14
C SER A 338 -3.37 2.79 10.29
N PHE A 339 -4.27 3.76 10.20
CA PHE A 339 -5.31 4.00 11.22
C PHE A 339 -6.53 3.11 11.01
N GLY A 340 -6.88 2.86 9.75
CA GLY A 340 -8.05 2.12 9.34
C GLY A 340 -7.73 0.66 9.03
N SER A 341 -8.71 -0.20 9.26
CA SER A 341 -8.64 -1.62 8.88
C SER A 341 -8.63 -1.85 7.36
N ASP A 342 -8.82 -0.79 6.56
CA ASP A 342 -8.68 -0.80 5.10
C ASP A 342 -7.24 -0.62 4.63
N GLY A 343 -6.32 -0.21 5.52
CA GLY A 343 -4.93 0.07 5.18
C GLY A 343 -4.69 1.38 4.44
N VAL A 344 -5.74 2.08 4.01
CA VAL A 344 -5.67 3.28 3.16
C VAL A 344 -5.66 4.56 3.99
N LEU A 345 -6.49 4.63 5.04
CA LEU A 345 -6.63 5.85 5.83
C LEU A 345 -5.43 6.10 6.74
N GLY A 346 -4.79 7.25 6.53
CA GLY A 346 -3.72 7.75 7.40
C GLY A 346 -2.50 6.85 7.43
N LYS A 347 -2.15 6.20 6.31
CA LYS A 347 -0.99 5.31 6.25
C LYS A 347 0.36 6.03 6.35
N SER A 348 1.31 5.44 7.06
CA SER A 348 2.71 5.88 7.17
C SER A 348 3.60 4.71 6.78
N ARG A 349 4.50 4.94 5.83
CA ARG A 349 5.43 3.90 5.36
C ARG A 349 6.39 3.52 6.47
N LEU A 350 6.62 2.22 6.67
CA LEU A 350 7.48 1.71 7.74
C LEU A 350 8.96 1.75 7.31
N TYR A 351 9.27 1.19 6.14
CA TYR A 351 10.62 1.12 5.56
C TYR A 351 10.59 1.22 4.02
N ASN A 352 11.76 1.13 3.39
CA ASN A 352 11.88 1.00 1.93
C ASN A 352 11.23 -0.31 1.43
N ASP A 353 10.98 -0.39 0.12
CA ASP A 353 10.33 -1.54 -0.49
C ASP A 353 11.16 -2.81 -0.32
N VAL A 354 10.47 -3.91 -0.06
CA VAL A 354 11.05 -5.25 -0.01
C VAL A 354 10.98 -5.83 -1.41
N ALA A 355 12.11 -5.92 -2.10
CA ALA A 355 12.17 -6.49 -3.45
C ALA A 355 11.62 -7.94 -3.47
N LYS A 356 11.00 -8.34 -4.59
CA LYS A 356 10.57 -9.73 -4.80
C LYS A 356 11.75 -10.70 -4.58
N GLY A 357 11.50 -11.78 -3.84
CA GLY A 357 12.53 -12.75 -3.43
C GLY A 357 13.38 -12.31 -2.23
N GLY A 358 13.15 -11.12 -1.66
CA GLY A 358 13.88 -10.55 -0.52
C GLY A 358 13.52 -11.13 0.86
N GLY A 359 12.88 -12.30 0.92
CA GLY A 359 12.57 -13.00 2.17
C GLY A 359 11.19 -12.72 2.77
N ASN A 360 10.35 -11.88 2.14
CA ASN A 360 8.97 -11.57 2.54
C ASN A 360 8.81 -11.25 4.04
N THR A 361 9.75 -10.47 4.57
CA THR A 361 9.74 -10.02 5.97
C THR A 361 10.18 -8.57 6.09
N VAL A 362 9.71 -7.89 7.14
CA VAL A 362 10.18 -6.57 7.56
C VAL A 362 10.42 -6.58 9.07
N PRO A 363 11.65 -6.33 9.55
CA PRO A 363 11.90 -6.15 10.98
C PRO A 363 11.35 -4.79 11.43
N VAL A 364 10.60 -4.79 12.52
CA VAL A 364 10.22 -3.59 13.28
C VAL A 364 11.18 -3.48 14.45
N MET A 365 11.94 -2.38 14.48
CA MET A 365 12.86 -2.11 15.59
C MET A 365 12.09 -1.97 16.91
N PRO A 366 12.71 -2.32 18.07
CA PRO A 366 12.11 -2.05 19.37
C PRO A 366 11.89 -0.55 19.58
N ASP A 367 11.05 -0.23 20.56
CA ASP A 367 10.64 1.11 21.01
C ASP A 367 9.86 1.91 19.95
N MET A 368 9.32 1.24 18.91
CA MET A 368 8.58 1.92 17.86
C MET A 368 7.17 2.23 18.34
N GLN A 369 6.89 3.51 18.60
CA GLN A 369 5.57 3.98 19.03
C GLN A 369 4.44 3.57 18.06
N ILE A 370 3.43 2.87 18.58
CA ILE A 370 2.17 2.53 17.89
C ILE A 370 1.40 3.82 17.57
N GLY A 371 1.24 4.70 18.57
CA GLY A 371 0.55 5.97 18.45
C GLY A 371 -0.91 5.82 18.01
N VAL A 372 -1.22 6.29 16.80
CA VAL A 372 -2.58 6.23 16.21
C VAL A 372 -2.73 5.10 15.18
N PHE A 373 -1.66 4.33 14.93
CA PHE A 373 -1.65 3.28 13.92
C PHE A 373 -1.92 1.93 14.55
N TRP A 374 -3.11 1.37 14.34
CA TRP A 374 -3.52 0.08 14.91
C TRP A 374 -3.46 -1.07 13.91
N TYR A 375 -3.00 -0.81 12.69
CA TYR A 375 -2.96 -1.81 11.62
C TYR A 375 -1.66 -1.74 10.84
N ILE A 376 -1.19 -2.90 10.39
CA ILE A 376 -0.11 -3.05 9.40
C ILE A 376 -0.76 -3.44 8.08
N ALA A 377 -0.42 -2.71 7.02
CA ALA A 377 -0.89 -2.97 5.66
C ALA A 377 0.30 -3.33 4.77
N VAL A 378 0.21 -4.47 4.08
CA VAL A 378 1.21 -4.94 3.12
C VAL A 378 0.61 -4.85 1.73
N TYR A 379 1.29 -4.09 0.87
CA TYR A 379 0.91 -3.85 -0.51
C TYR A 379 1.86 -4.57 -1.44
N SER A 380 1.30 -5.23 -2.46
CA SER A 380 2.08 -5.65 -3.62
C SER A 380 2.36 -4.47 -4.54
N ARG A 381 3.51 -4.49 -5.21
CA ARG A 381 3.93 -3.40 -6.11
C ARG A 381 4.51 -3.97 -7.40
N SER A 382 3.99 -3.52 -8.54
CA SER A 382 4.56 -3.79 -9.86
C SER A 382 5.69 -2.80 -10.17
N SER A 383 6.18 -2.82 -11.42
CA SER A 383 7.17 -1.83 -11.84
C SER A 383 6.60 -0.42 -11.99
N LEU A 384 5.27 -0.30 -12.13
CA LEU A 384 4.58 0.96 -12.38
C LEU A 384 3.72 1.39 -11.20
N TYR A 385 2.92 0.49 -10.63
CA TYR A 385 1.89 0.81 -9.64
C TYR A 385 2.07 0.02 -8.33
N GLU A 386 1.60 0.62 -7.24
CA GLU A 386 1.33 -0.08 -5.98
C GLU A 386 -0.13 -0.49 -6.00
N GLN A 387 -0.42 -1.68 -5.49
CA GLN A 387 -1.76 -2.14 -5.25
C GLN A 387 -2.59 -1.08 -4.47
N THR A 388 -3.88 -0.97 -4.73
CA THR A 388 -4.81 -0.08 -4.03
C THR A 388 -5.47 -0.76 -2.83
N THR A 389 -5.67 -2.09 -2.88
CA THR A 389 -6.29 -2.89 -1.81
C THR A 389 -5.28 -3.78 -1.06
N PRO A 390 -4.68 -3.34 0.06
CA PRO A 390 -3.67 -4.14 0.76
C PRO A 390 -4.26 -5.33 1.52
N VAL A 391 -3.38 -6.21 1.99
CA VAL A 391 -3.72 -7.11 3.09
C VAL A 391 -3.34 -6.46 4.42
N VAL A 392 -4.29 -6.45 5.35
CA VAL A 392 -4.20 -5.73 6.61
C VAL A 392 -4.24 -6.70 7.78
N ILE A 393 -3.41 -6.47 8.79
CA ILE A 393 -3.46 -7.13 10.09
C ILE A 393 -3.53 -6.09 11.21
N GLU A 394 -4.28 -6.39 12.26
CA GLU A 394 -4.36 -5.55 13.47
C GLU A 394 -3.10 -5.73 14.32
N ILE A 395 -2.59 -4.63 14.87
CA ILE A 395 -1.51 -4.62 15.86
C ILE A 395 -2.15 -4.92 17.21
N ASN A 396 -1.75 -6.03 17.83
CA ASN A 396 -2.08 -6.33 19.21
C ASN A 396 -0.87 -5.99 20.08
N ASP A 397 -0.98 -4.90 20.83
CA ASP A 397 0.05 -4.38 21.74
C ASP A 397 0.31 -5.39 22.88
N THR A 398 1.53 -5.92 22.94
CA THR A 398 1.94 -6.88 23.97
C THR A 398 2.49 -6.12 25.17
N VAL A 399 1.73 -6.02 26.26
CA VAL A 399 2.18 -5.35 27.49
C VAL A 399 2.54 -6.36 28.58
N ALA A 400 3.82 -6.44 28.94
CA ALA A 400 4.30 -7.38 29.94
C ALA A 400 4.98 -6.68 31.13
N LYS A 401 4.23 -5.78 31.79
CA LYS A 401 4.73 -5.08 32.98
C LYS A 401 4.72 -5.99 34.22
N VAL A 402 5.90 -6.16 34.82
CA VAL A 402 6.09 -6.83 36.11
C VAL A 402 5.70 -5.92 37.29
N ASN A 403 5.46 -6.47 38.48
CA ASN A 403 5.24 -5.69 39.70
C ASN A 403 6.06 -6.24 40.88
N ILE A 404 6.98 -5.48 41.44
CA ILE A 404 7.78 -5.88 42.60
C ILE A 404 6.87 -5.87 43.84
N SER A 405 6.62 -7.06 44.38
CA SER A 405 5.77 -7.26 45.54
C SER A 405 6.45 -6.81 46.82
N SER A 406 7.74 -7.17 47.00
CA SER A 406 8.52 -6.80 48.17
C SER A 406 10.01 -7.11 47.99
N PHE A 407 10.84 -6.33 48.66
CA PHE A 407 12.24 -6.64 48.95
C PHE A 407 12.49 -6.33 50.43
N THR A 408 13.22 -7.20 51.11
CA THR A 408 13.67 -6.96 52.48
C THR A 408 15.14 -7.24 52.53
N ASP A 409 15.89 -6.18 52.77
CA ASP A 409 17.32 -6.27 52.97
C ASP A 409 17.65 -7.07 54.25
N ARG A 410 18.56 -8.01 54.16
CA ARG A 410 18.99 -8.90 55.23
C ARG A 410 20.51 -8.92 55.29
N ASP A 411 21.18 -8.16 54.43
CA ASP A 411 22.50 -7.70 54.78
C ASP A 411 22.35 -6.66 55.90
N LEU A 412 23.30 -6.64 56.82
CA LEU A 412 23.27 -5.76 57.98
C LEU A 412 24.41 -4.74 57.93
N ASP A 413 25.32 -4.85 56.96
CA ASP A 413 26.42 -3.92 56.73
C ASP A 413 25.94 -2.63 56.08
N GLU A 414 26.60 -1.53 56.42
CA GLU A 414 26.23 -0.21 55.91
C GLU A 414 26.57 -0.08 54.41
N ASN A 415 25.55 0.23 53.59
CA ASN A 415 25.60 0.33 52.12
C ASN A 415 25.74 -1.00 51.38
N ASP A 416 25.49 -2.14 52.03
CA ASP A 416 25.40 -3.43 51.37
C ASP A 416 23.96 -3.95 51.43
N LEU A 417 23.58 -4.72 50.43
CA LEU A 417 22.26 -5.29 50.28
C LEU A 417 22.35 -6.80 50.16
N GLY A 418 21.32 -7.48 50.60
CA GLY A 418 21.17 -8.92 50.39
C GLY A 418 19.79 -9.38 50.80
N GLY A 419 19.18 -10.33 50.09
CA GLY A 419 17.84 -10.79 50.45
C GLY A 419 17.04 -11.28 49.26
N VAL A 420 15.77 -11.60 49.49
CA VAL A 420 14.90 -12.12 48.43
C VAL A 420 14.05 -11.00 47.86
N VAL A 421 14.11 -10.83 46.54
CA VAL A 421 13.21 -10.00 45.75
C VAL A 421 12.02 -10.85 45.36
N LEU A 422 10.80 -10.39 45.66
CA LEU A 422 9.56 -11.04 45.25
C LEU A 422 8.81 -10.13 44.28
N TRP A 423 8.25 -10.70 43.21
CA TRP A 423 7.42 -9.97 42.25
C TRP A 423 6.17 -10.75 41.87
N GLN A 424 5.22 -10.05 41.25
CA GLN A 424 4.11 -10.62 40.53
C GLN A 424 4.45 -10.60 39.03
N PRO A 425 4.41 -11.75 38.34
CA PRO A 425 4.64 -11.78 36.90
C PRO A 425 3.54 -11.00 36.15
N PRO A 426 3.82 -10.53 34.92
CA PRO A 426 2.81 -9.91 34.07
C PRO A 426 1.61 -10.83 33.78
N ALA A 427 0.50 -10.25 33.36
CA ALA A 427 -0.70 -11.04 33.00
C ALA A 427 -0.51 -11.87 31.71
N ASP A 428 0.33 -11.38 30.80
CA ASP A 428 0.75 -12.08 29.58
C ASP A 428 2.26 -12.26 29.60
N GLU A 429 2.71 -13.51 29.66
CA GLU A 429 4.13 -13.89 29.63
C GLU A 429 4.53 -14.52 28.28
N SER A 430 3.66 -14.50 27.27
CA SER A 430 3.87 -15.24 26.01
C SER A 430 5.14 -14.86 25.27
N GLU A 431 5.54 -13.59 25.32
CA GLU A 431 6.76 -13.07 24.69
C GLU A 431 7.89 -12.76 25.70
N VAL A 432 7.68 -13.01 27.00
CA VAL A 432 8.71 -12.81 28.02
C VAL A 432 9.65 -14.02 28.07
N VAL A 433 10.95 -13.79 28.03
CA VAL A 433 12.00 -14.82 28.10
C VAL A 433 12.58 -14.91 29.51
N HIS A 434 12.90 -13.78 30.12
CA HIS A 434 13.45 -13.69 31.47
C HIS A 434 13.22 -12.30 32.09
N TYR A 435 13.55 -12.18 33.37
CA TYR A 435 13.58 -10.95 34.15
C TYR A 435 15.02 -10.50 34.38
N ARG A 436 15.27 -9.19 34.41
CA ARG A 436 16.58 -8.60 34.72
C ARG A 436 16.47 -7.57 35.83
N PHE A 437 17.48 -7.54 36.70
CA PHE A 437 17.50 -6.75 37.93
C PHE A 437 18.60 -5.70 37.92
N TYR A 438 18.25 -4.50 38.39
CA TYR A 438 19.17 -3.36 38.48
C TYR A 438 18.98 -2.61 39.80
N LEU A 439 20.02 -1.90 40.22
CA LEU A 439 19.93 -0.83 41.19
C LEU A 439 20.01 0.52 40.48
N ALA A 440 19.24 1.53 40.90
CA ALA A 440 19.23 2.85 40.27
C ALA A 440 18.99 4.00 41.27
N GLU A 441 19.30 5.23 40.86
CA GLU A 441 19.12 6.43 41.68
C GLU A 441 17.65 6.93 41.72
N ASP A 442 16.80 6.47 40.80
CA ASP A 442 15.37 6.83 40.71
C ASP A 442 14.51 5.70 40.11
N VAL A 443 13.20 5.97 39.99
CA VAL A 443 12.20 5.04 39.44
C VAL A 443 12.31 4.82 37.92
N ASP A 444 12.97 5.75 37.21
CA ASP A 444 13.09 5.72 35.75
C ASP A 444 14.37 4.99 35.29
N GLY A 445 15.26 4.62 36.22
CA GLY A 445 16.49 3.90 35.93
C GLY A 445 17.70 4.77 35.62
N THR A 446 17.73 6.00 36.12
CA THR A 446 18.90 6.87 36.03
C THR A 446 20.09 6.23 36.76
N VAL A 447 21.24 6.19 36.07
CA VAL A 447 22.52 5.61 36.58
C VAL A 447 22.33 4.17 37.10
N ARG A 448 21.62 3.34 36.33
CA ARG A 448 21.39 1.95 36.72
C ARG A 448 22.64 1.07 36.65
N THR A 449 22.84 0.22 37.66
CA THR A 449 23.90 -0.80 37.72
C THR A 449 23.26 -2.19 37.65
N ALA A 450 23.71 -3.00 36.68
CA ALA A 450 23.19 -4.36 36.49
C ALA A 450 23.68 -5.29 37.59
N LEU A 451 22.78 -6.07 38.18
CA LEU A 451 23.10 -7.03 39.23
C LEU A 451 23.65 -8.35 38.68
N GLY A 452 23.62 -8.56 37.36
CA GLY A 452 24.06 -9.81 36.71
C GLY A 452 23.12 -10.99 36.94
N LEU A 453 21.91 -10.72 37.45
CA LEU A 453 20.86 -11.71 37.69
C LEU A 453 19.91 -11.73 36.48
N GLU A 454 19.75 -12.91 35.88
CA GLU A 454 18.79 -13.17 34.81
C GLU A 454 17.93 -14.37 35.19
N THR A 455 16.65 -14.10 35.43
CA THR A 455 15.74 -15.08 36.02
C THR A 455 14.72 -15.51 34.98
N ALA A 456 14.70 -16.79 34.61
CA ALA A 456 13.77 -17.29 33.61
C ALA A 456 12.30 -17.17 34.06
N VAL A 457 11.41 -17.01 33.10
CA VAL A 457 9.95 -17.02 33.32
C VAL A 457 9.51 -18.31 34.03
N GLY A 458 8.47 -18.20 34.86
CA GLY A 458 7.94 -19.29 35.69
C GLY A 458 8.47 -19.30 37.13
N THR A 459 9.30 -18.32 37.49
CA THR A 459 9.69 -18.02 38.87
C THR A 459 9.31 -16.57 39.21
N ASN A 460 9.12 -16.31 40.49
CA ASN A 460 8.64 -15.02 40.99
C ASN A 460 9.41 -14.57 42.25
N GLU A 461 10.60 -15.15 42.44
CA GLU A 461 11.54 -14.83 43.49
C GLU A 461 12.98 -14.92 42.99
N GLU A 462 13.85 -14.03 43.47
CA GLU A 462 15.28 -14.01 43.14
C GLU A 462 16.06 -13.63 44.41
N LEU A 463 17.18 -14.32 44.66
CA LEU A 463 18.04 -14.04 45.80
C LEU A 463 19.13 -13.06 45.38
N LEU A 464 19.04 -11.83 45.89
CA LEU A 464 20.16 -10.90 45.89
C LEU A 464 21.25 -11.43 46.84
N PRO A 465 22.46 -11.73 46.35
CA PRO A 465 23.55 -12.18 47.20
C PRO A 465 23.87 -11.14 48.29
N PRO A 466 24.34 -11.55 49.48
CA PRO A 466 24.89 -10.60 50.45
C PRO A 466 26.11 -9.88 49.86
N GLU A 467 26.49 -8.77 50.49
CA GLU A 467 27.56 -7.85 50.07
C GLU A 467 27.28 -7.21 48.69
N THR A 468 26.00 -7.05 48.33
CA THR A 468 25.64 -6.33 47.11
C THR A 468 25.68 -4.83 47.37
N ILE A 469 26.75 -4.19 46.90
CA ILE A 469 27.00 -2.77 47.11
C ILE A 469 25.83 -1.91 46.58
N LYS A 470 25.22 -1.12 47.47
CA LYS A 470 24.11 -0.19 47.18
C LYS A 470 24.55 1.06 46.43
N GLU A 471 25.73 1.58 46.78
CA GLU A 471 26.22 2.91 46.37
C GLU A 471 25.16 4.01 46.61
N ASN A 472 24.93 4.90 45.63
CA ASN A 472 23.91 5.96 45.68
C ASN A 472 22.51 5.47 45.27
N SER A 473 22.35 4.18 44.99
CA SER A 473 21.08 3.65 44.53
C SER A 473 20.01 3.79 45.60
N THR A 474 18.82 4.18 45.16
CA THR A 474 17.63 4.34 46.02
C THR A 474 16.48 3.45 45.59
N HIS A 475 16.59 2.79 44.43
CA HIS A 475 15.58 1.89 43.89
C HIS A 475 16.18 0.58 43.38
N LEU A 476 15.42 -0.50 43.56
CA LEU A 476 15.59 -1.77 42.88
C LEU A 476 14.61 -1.80 41.71
N LEU A 477 15.10 -2.16 40.52
CA LEU A 477 14.33 -2.22 39.29
C LEU A 477 14.24 -3.66 38.78
N VAL A 478 13.07 -4.03 38.27
CA VAL A 478 12.87 -5.29 37.56
C VAL A 478 12.34 -5.01 36.16
N TYR A 479 13.03 -5.56 35.18
CA TYR A 479 12.68 -5.48 33.77
C TYR A 479 12.23 -6.83 33.24
N THR A 480 11.22 -6.85 32.39
CA THR A 480 10.93 -7.99 31.53
C THR A 480 11.76 -7.91 30.24
N VAL A 481 12.17 -9.06 29.73
CA VAL A 481 13.01 -9.16 28.53
C VAL A 481 12.39 -10.14 27.55
N SER A 482 12.18 -9.71 26.31
CA SER A 482 11.70 -10.57 25.22
C SER A 482 12.84 -11.12 24.36
N THR A 483 12.49 -11.84 23.29
CA THR A 483 13.49 -12.21 22.26
C THR A 483 13.97 -11.03 21.41
N LEU A 484 13.29 -9.88 21.49
CA LEU A 484 13.64 -8.67 20.75
C LEU A 484 14.52 -7.74 21.60
N ALA A 485 14.04 -7.35 22.78
CA ALA A 485 14.68 -6.35 23.64
C ALA A 485 14.24 -6.50 25.11
N GLU A 486 14.96 -5.81 26.00
CA GLU A 486 14.50 -5.51 27.35
C GLU A 486 13.49 -4.36 27.29
N GLN A 487 12.42 -4.39 28.10
CA GLN A 487 11.49 -3.26 28.20
C GLN A 487 12.23 -1.97 28.60
N THR A 488 11.75 -0.82 28.17
CA THR A 488 12.31 0.48 28.54
C THR A 488 11.77 0.98 29.88
N THR A 489 10.56 0.57 30.25
CA THR A 489 9.89 1.01 31.49
C THR A 489 9.89 -0.09 32.57
N PRO A 490 10.72 0.02 33.63
CA PRO A 490 10.73 -0.96 34.71
C PRO A 490 9.52 -0.88 35.64
N ASP A 491 9.41 -1.87 36.51
CA ASP A 491 8.84 -1.64 37.83
C ASP A 491 9.93 -1.34 38.85
N ALA A 492 9.65 -0.44 39.78
CA ALA A 492 10.64 0.13 40.68
C ALA A 492 10.16 0.06 42.13
N LEU A 493 11.04 -0.37 43.03
CA LEU A 493 10.80 -0.43 44.47
C LEU A 493 11.87 0.37 45.21
N PRO A 494 11.49 1.36 46.04
CA PRO A 494 12.44 2.05 46.91
C PRO A 494 13.12 1.05 47.85
N ILE A 495 14.44 1.14 47.97
CA ILE A 495 15.21 0.28 48.87
C ILE A 495 15.46 0.96 50.22
N TYR A 496 15.44 0.16 51.28
CA TYR A 496 15.83 0.58 52.62
C TYR A 496 16.95 -0.33 53.09
N ASP A 497 18.12 0.28 53.21
CA ASP A 497 19.37 -0.29 53.70
C ASP A 497 19.26 -0.54 55.20
N MET A 498 19.41 -1.80 55.61
CA MET A 498 19.32 -2.18 57.00
C MET A 498 20.69 -2.19 57.64
N ILE A 499 20.89 -1.30 58.62
CA ILE A 499 22.13 -1.24 59.38
C ILE A 499 21.86 -1.68 60.80
N ALA A 500 22.58 -2.71 61.26
CA ALA A 500 22.39 -3.26 62.60
C ALA A 500 23.73 -3.54 63.31
N SER A 501 24.68 -2.60 63.32
CA SER A 501 25.92 -2.76 64.07
C SER A 501 25.72 -2.51 65.57
N VAL A 502 26.32 -3.34 66.41
CA VAL A 502 26.34 -3.11 67.87
C VAL A 502 27.18 -1.87 68.20
N SER A 503 27.02 -1.30 69.39
CA SER A 503 27.82 -0.17 69.84
C SER A 503 28.38 -0.37 71.24
N GLN A 504 29.30 0.50 71.67
CA GLN A 504 29.86 0.50 73.03
C GLN A 504 30.40 -0.87 73.49
N VAL A 505 31.18 -1.54 72.64
CA VAL A 505 31.89 -2.77 73.04
C VAL A 505 32.82 -2.43 74.19
N ALA A 506 32.67 -3.11 75.32
CA ALA A 506 33.43 -2.92 76.54
C ALA A 506 33.90 -4.27 77.08
N PHE A 507 35.16 -4.34 77.48
CA PHE A 507 35.78 -5.50 78.09
C PHE A 507 36.75 -5.00 79.17
N ILE A 508 36.66 -5.58 80.36
CA ILE A 508 37.61 -5.35 81.44
C ILE A 508 38.24 -6.70 81.72
N ASP A 509 39.55 -6.77 81.55
CA ASP A 509 40.31 -7.96 81.89
C ASP A 509 40.40 -8.08 83.42
N GLN A 510 39.87 -9.19 83.91
CA GLN A 510 39.81 -9.60 85.30
C GLN A 510 40.80 -10.74 85.58
N ASP A 511 41.41 -11.31 84.55
CA ASP A 511 42.57 -12.17 84.71
C ASP A 511 43.79 -11.28 84.96
N THR A 512 44.58 -11.65 85.95
CA THR A 512 45.75 -10.86 86.36
C THR A 512 47.07 -11.45 85.88
N ASP A 513 46.99 -12.62 85.23
CA ASP A 513 48.14 -13.34 84.73
C ASP A 513 48.56 -12.82 83.35
N PHE A 514 49.87 -12.66 83.18
CA PHE A 514 50.45 -12.08 81.96
C PHE A 514 50.08 -12.88 80.70
N GLY A 515 49.47 -12.23 79.70
CA GLY A 515 49.10 -12.83 78.43
C GLY A 515 47.90 -13.77 78.51
N GLN A 516 47.13 -13.70 79.61
CA GLN A 516 45.86 -14.39 79.78
C GLN A 516 44.74 -13.35 79.90
N LEU A 517 43.54 -13.75 79.51
CA LEU A 517 42.34 -12.94 79.55
C LEU A 517 41.28 -13.67 80.35
N GLY A 518 40.47 -12.90 81.05
CA GLY A 518 39.25 -13.36 81.69
C GLY A 518 38.33 -12.20 82.01
N GLY A 519 37.03 -12.40 81.91
CA GLY A 519 36.07 -11.33 82.22
C GLY A 519 34.86 -11.34 81.31
N GLU A 520 34.10 -10.25 81.33
CA GLU A 520 32.86 -10.11 80.58
C GLU A 520 33.06 -9.08 79.47
N VAL A 521 32.76 -9.48 78.23
CA VAL A 521 32.58 -8.58 77.10
C VAL A 521 31.12 -8.15 77.10
N THR A 522 30.86 -6.86 76.99
CA THR A 522 29.51 -6.28 76.91
C THR A 522 29.40 -5.35 75.72
N TRP A 523 28.19 -5.16 75.18
CA TRP A 523 27.89 -4.20 74.12
C TRP A 523 26.44 -3.72 74.23
N PHE A 524 26.13 -2.66 73.47
CA PHE A 524 24.78 -2.17 73.29
C PHE A 524 24.21 -2.72 71.98
N ALA A 525 22.96 -3.18 72.04
CA ALA A 525 22.23 -3.59 70.85
C ALA A 525 22.16 -2.45 69.81
N PRO A 526 22.05 -2.77 68.52
CA PRO A 526 21.72 -1.79 67.48
C PRO A 526 20.36 -1.14 67.75
N ASP A 527 20.12 0.03 67.15
CA ASP A 527 18.84 0.74 67.26
C ASP A 527 17.67 -0.06 66.64
N ASP A 528 17.93 -0.84 65.57
CA ASP A 528 16.97 -1.75 64.95
C ASP A 528 17.49 -3.19 64.97
N VAL A 529 16.86 -4.04 65.78
CA VAL A 529 17.17 -5.47 65.92
C VAL A 529 16.22 -6.38 65.14
N SER A 530 15.30 -5.82 64.36
CA SER A 530 14.21 -6.60 63.72
C SER A 530 14.69 -7.70 62.77
N ARG A 531 15.93 -7.58 62.26
CA ARG A 531 16.57 -8.54 61.34
C ARG A 531 17.77 -9.25 61.95
N VAL A 532 18.14 -8.92 63.19
CA VAL A 532 19.23 -9.59 63.92
C VAL A 532 18.70 -10.89 64.51
N THR A 533 19.38 -12.00 64.21
CA THR A 533 19.07 -13.31 64.79
C THR A 533 20.05 -13.66 65.91
N HIS A 534 21.32 -13.30 65.75
CA HIS A 534 22.39 -13.59 66.69
C HIS A 534 23.44 -12.48 66.75
N TYR A 535 24.18 -12.46 67.84
CA TYR A 535 25.44 -11.74 68.02
C TYR A 535 26.60 -12.75 68.04
N LEU A 536 27.73 -12.37 67.46
CA LEU A 536 28.95 -13.20 67.46
C LEU A 536 30.12 -12.37 67.94
N ALA A 537 30.76 -12.81 69.02
CA ALA A 537 31.89 -12.14 69.64
C ALA A 537 33.17 -12.96 69.47
N TYR A 538 34.25 -12.30 69.07
CA TYR A 538 35.53 -12.93 68.80
C TYR A 538 36.69 -12.15 69.42
N LEU A 539 37.77 -12.86 69.72
CA LEU A 539 39.11 -12.28 69.84
C LEU A 539 39.74 -12.22 68.44
N ALA A 540 40.34 -11.09 68.08
CA ALA A 540 40.93 -10.86 66.75
C ALA A 540 42.26 -10.12 66.82
N GLN A 541 43.05 -10.21 65.75
CA GLN A 541 44.36 -9.55 65.64
C GLN A 541 44.27 -8.08 65.26
N ASP A 542 43.12 -7.62 64.77
CA ASP A 542 42.86 -6.23 64.41
C ASP A 542 41.36 -5.88 64.51
N ALA A 543 41.06 -4.60 64.26
CA ALA A 543 39.73 -4.02 64.35
C ALA A 543 38.74 -4.55 63.29
N VAL A 544 39.23 -5.15 62.19
CA VAL A 544 38.39 -5.71 61.11
C VAL A 544 38.13 -7.21 61.28
N GLY A 545 38.71 -7.83 62.31
CA GLY A 545 38.47 -9.23 62.65
C GLY A 545 39.44 -10.24 62.03
N ALA A 546 40.66 -9.84 61.68
CA ALA A 546 41.67 -10.76 61.16
C ALA A 546 41.98 -11.88 62.17
N ALA A 547 42.05 -13.11 61.67
CA ALA A 547 42.34 -14.33 62.44
C ALA A 547 41.45 -14.51 63.69
N LYS A 548 40.16 -14.17 63.56
CA LYS A 548 39.17 -14.25 64.64
C LYS A 548 39.05 -15.64 65.29
N SER A 549 38.92 -15.66 66.61
CA SER A 549 38.68 -16.83 67.46
C SER A 549 37.43 -16.58 68.30
N GLN A 550 36.38 -17.39 68.10
CA GLN A 550 35.07 -17.14 68.71
C GLN A 550 35.14 -17.39 70.22
N ILE A 551 34.61 -16.46 71.01
CA ILE A 551 34.65 -16.53 72.48
C ILE A 551 33.70 -17.61 73.01
N ASP A 552 32.52 -17.73 72.41
CA ASP A 552 31.49 -18.71 72.75
C ASP A 552 30.71 -19.13 71.48
N VAL A 553 29.54 -19.74 71.63
CA VAL A 553 28.58 -20.00 70.55
C VAL A 553 27.89 -18.73 70.06
N ASP A 554 27.17 -18.83 68.93
CA ASP A 554 26.29 -17.76 68.46
C ASP A 554 25.26 -17.40 69.52
N LEU A 555 25.24 -16.13 69.91
CA LEU A 555 24.43 -15.64 71.02
C LEU A 555 23.09 -15.16 70.46
N PRO A 556 21.94 -15.65 70.93
CA PRO A 556 20.65 -15.22 70.40
C PRO A 556 20.43 -13.72 70.63
N GLU A 557 19.60 -13.10 69.78
CA GLU A 557 19.11 -11.74 69.96
C GLU A 557 18.60 -11.52 71.41
N GLY A 558 18.88 -10.32 71.95
CA GLY A 558 18.68 -9.98 73.37
C GLY A 558 19.87 -10.30 74.30
N THR A 559 20.88 -11.04 73.84
CA THR A 559 22.12 -11.30 74.61
C THR A 559 23.10 -10.14 74.41
N LEU A 560 23.49 -9.46 75.50
CA LEU A 560 24.32 -8.24 75.46
C LEU A 560 25.68 -8.41 76.15
N ASN A 561 26.03 -9.65 76.47
CA ASN A 561 27.29 -10.00 77.09
C ASN A 561 27.76 -11.40 76.71
N VAL A 562 29.07 -11.63 76.84
CA VAL A 562 29.67 -12.97 76.80
C VAL A 562 30.87 -13.02 77.74
N THR A 563 31.05 -14.15 78.41
CA THR A 563 32.17 -14.35 79.32
C THR A 563 33.36 -14.94 78.58
N VAL A 564 34.49 -14.23 78.59
CA VAL A 564 35.80 -14.82 78.31
C VAL A 564 36.19 -15.59 79.56
N ILE A 565 36.28 -16.92 79.46
CA ILE A 565 36.69 -17.75 80.59
C ILE A 565 38.10 -17.34 81.06
N ALA A 566 38.33 -17.38 82.37
CA ALA A 566 39.67 -17.14 82.92
C ALA A 566 40.70 -18.10 82.29
N ASP A 567 41.97 -17.71 82.32
CA ASP A 567 43.10 -18.39 81.70
C ASP A 567 43.07 -18.44 80.16
N THR A 568 42.22 -17.66 79.49
CA THR A 568 42.16 -17.62 78.02
C THR A 568 43.42 -16.97 77.47
N GLN A 569 44.20 -17.70 76.67
CA GLN A 569 45.46 -17.18 76.14
C GLN A 569 45.21 -16.01 75.14
N LEU A 570 45.82 -14.85 75.41
CA LEU A 570 45.72 -13.64 74.56
C LEU A 570 46.28 -13.90 73.15
N HIS A 571 47.35 -14.70 73.05
CA HIS A 571 48.07 -14.99 71.80
C HIS A 571 48.44 -13.71 71.03
N GLN A 572 48.06 -13.60 69.76
CA GLN A 572 48.27 -12.42 68.90
C GLN A 572 47.03 -11.53 68.83
N ASN A 573 45.98 -11.86 69.59
CA ASN A 573 44.74 -11.10 69.55
C ASN A 573 44.95 -9.79 70.30
N THR A 574 44.52 -8.71 69.69
CA THR A 574 44.62 -7.35 70.24
C THR A 574 43.26 -6.68 70.31
N HIS A 575 42.21 -7.30 69.78
CA HIS A 575 40.88 -6.73 69.71
C HIS A 575 39.82 -7.75 70.14
N VAL A 576 38.75 -7.25 70.76
CA VAL A 576 37.46 -7.93 70.79
C VAL A 576 36.62 -7.34 69.67
N VAL A 577 36.05 -8.18 68.82
CA VAL A 577 35.15 -7.77 67.73
C VAL A 577 33.79 -8.43 67.92
N VAL A 578 32.71 -7.68 67.68
CA VAL A 578 31.34 -8.15 67.82
C VAL A 578 30.58 -7.85 66.53
N TYR A 579 29.99 -8.90 65.97
CA TYR A 579 29.20 -8.88 64.74
C TYR A 579 27.73 -9.13 65.07
N THR A 580 26.84 -8.62 64.22
CA THR A 580 25.47 -9.12 64.15
C THR A 580 25.31 -10.10 63.00
N ARG A 581 24.31 -10.97 63.10
CA ARG A 581 23.99 -11.97 62.08
C ARG A 581 22.51 -12.01 61.81
N SER A 582 22.13 -11.88 60.55
CA SER A 582 20.76 -12.06 60.09
C SER A 582 20.47 -13.52 59.72
N SER A 583 19.25 -13.77 59.23
CA SER A 583 18.92 -15.06 58.60
C SER A 583 19.70 -15.33 57.30
N LEU A 584 20.34 -14.30 56.71
CA LEU A 584 21.08 -14.40 55.46
C LEU A 584 22.58 -14.60 55.72
N VAL A 585 23.21 -13.66 56.45
CA VAL A 585 24.67 -13.62 56.61
C VAL A 585 25.07 -12.97 57.95
N GLU A 586 26.30 -13.23 58.38
CA GLU A 586 27.02 -12.46 59.43
C GLU A 586 27.54 -11.18 58.80
N GLN A 587 27.51 -10.06 59.52
CA GLN A 587 28.12 -8.81 59.05
C GLN A 587 29.60 -9.01 58.68
N THR A 588 30.10 -8.25 57.72
CA THR A 588 31.54 -8.19 57.41
C THR A 588 32.25 -7.11 58.21
N THR A 589 31.53 -6.08 58.69
CA THR A 589 32.09 -4.96 59.46
C THR A 589 31.68 -5.04 60.95
N PRO A 590 32.59 -5.41 61.87
CA PRO A 590 32.27 -5.50 63.28
C PRO A 590 32.35 -4.14 64.01
N ALA A 591 31.71 -4.08 65.17
CA ALA A 591 32.14 -3.16 66.21
C ALA A 591 33.31 -3.76 67.00
N PHE A 592 34.26 -2.94 67.45
CA PHE A 592 35.47 -3.44 68.08
C PHE A 592 35.88 -2.65 69.32
N LEU A 593 36.75 -3.29 70.11
CA LEU A 593 37.47 -2.71 71.23
C LEU A 593 38.90 -3.25 71.23
N GLU A 594 39.89 -2.38 71.41
CA GLU A 594 41.27 -2.80 71.64
C GLU A 594 41.42 -3.37 73.06
N ILE A 595 42.02 -4.55 73.17
CA ILE A 595 42.25 -5.27 74.43
C ILE A 595 43.39 -4.61 75.19
N SER A 596 43.20 -4.40 76.48
CA SER A 596 44.26 -4.06 77.42
C SER A 596 44.40 -5.20 78.44
N ASP A 597 45.49 -5.97 78.34
CA ASP A 597 45.86 -7.01 79.30
C ASP A 597 46.21 -6.37 80.66
N THR A 598 45.52 -6.79 81.71
CA THR A 598 45.67 -6.21 83.06
C THR A 598 46.66 -7.02 83.89
N ILE A 599 47.95 -6.67 83.78
CA ILE A 599 49.01 -7.38 84.50
C ILE A 599 49.14 -6.83 85.93
N SER A 600 48.73 -7.62 86.92
CA SER A 600 48.83 -7.27 88.34
C SER A 600 49.90 -8.07 89.10
N SER A 601 51.09 -8.22 88.51
CA SER A 601 52.20 -8.89 89.19
C SER A 601 52.67 -8.08 90.40
N VAL A 602 52.93 -8.73 91.54
CA VAL A 602 53.39 -8.07 92.77
C VAL A 602 54.90 -7.81 92.70
N PRO A 603 55.36 -6.54 92.52
CA PRO A 603 56.78 -6.25 92.52
C PRO A 603 57.37 -6.25 93.93
N TYR A 604 58.69 -6.48 94.00
CA TYR A 604 59.49 -6.36 95.23
C TYR A 604 59.02 -7.23 96.41
N LEU A 605 58.49 -8.43 96.14
CA LEU A 605 58.21 -9.41 97.19
C LEU A 605 59.51 -9.78 97.93
N ARG A 606 59.60 -9.43 99.21
CA ARG A 606 60.74 -9.68 100.08
C ARG A 606 60.28 -10.26 101.40
N PHE A 607 60.86 -11.39 101.77
CA PHE A 607 60.77 -11.93 103.11
C PHE A 607 62.06 -11.65 103.88
N THR A 608 61.95 -11.14 105.10
CA THR A 608 63.08 -11.03 106.03
C THR A 608 62.79 -11.93 107.22
N ASP A 609 63.48 -13.06 107.28
CA ASP A 609 63.40 -13.97 108.41
C ASP A 609 64.09 -13.34 109.64
N LEU A 610 63.36 -13.26 110.73
CA LEU A 610 63.80 -12.74 112.02
C LEU A 610 63.83 -13.83 113.10
N ASP A 611 63.43 -15.05 112.75
CA ASP A 611 63.50 -16.19 113.66
C ASP A 611 64.95 -16.66 113.78
N LEU A 612 65.34 -17.07 115.00
CA LEU A 612 66.71 -17.48 115.31
C LEU A 612 66.84 -19.01 115.37
N ASP A 613 65.74 -19.75 115.23
CA ASP A 613 65.71 -21.20 115.29
C ASP A 613 65.87 -21.81 113.87
N PRO A 614 66.78 -22.77 113.69
CA PRO A 614 66.91 -23.48 112.42
C PRO A 614 65.60 -24.17 112.02
N LEU A 615 65.21 -24.03 110.75
CA LEU A 615 64.01 -24.66 110.15
C LEU A 615 62.66 -24.04 110.56
N GLN A 616 62.67 -22.91 111.27
CA GLN A 616 61.48 -22.09 111.45
C GLN A 616 61.60 -20.83 110.60
N ILE A 617 60.46 -20.30 110.18
CA ILE A 617 60.38 -19.01 109.49
C ILE A 617 59.50 -18.10 110.32
N GLY A 618 59.99 -16.91 110.65
CA GLY A 618 59.26 -15.95 111.45
C GLY A 618 59.78 -14.55 111.19
N GLY A 619 59.00 -13.72 110.50
CA GLY A 619 59.52 -12.43 110.06
C GLY A 619 58.48 -11.57 109.36
N TYR A 620 58.96 -10.53 108.68
CA TYR A 620 58.11 -9.64 107.90
C TYR A 620 58.18 -10.01 106.43
N LEU A 621 57.02 -10.01 105.80
CA LEU A 621 56.89 -10.02 104.37
C LEU A 621 56.46 -8.64 103.90
N GLU A 622 57.22 -8.09 102.96
CA GLU A 622 56.99 -6.79 102.37
C GLU A 622 56.87 -6.96 100.87
N TRP A 623 55.93 -6.27 100.25
CA TRP A 623 55.81 -6.15 98.80
C TRP A 623 55.30 -4.77 98.43
N VAL A 624 55.50 -4.39 97.18
CA VAL A 624 54.89 -3.19 96.62
C VAL A 624 53.63 -3.64 95.88
N ALA A 625 52.51 -2.94 96.09
CA ALA A 625 51.30 -3.22 95.33
C ALA A 625 51.57 -3.02 93.83
N PRO A 626 50.95 -3.80 92.94
CA PRO A 626 51.04 -3.57 91.50
C PRO A 626 50.59 -2.15 91.13
N GLU A 627 51.06 -1.67 89.97
CA GLU A 627 50.76 -0.31 89.51
C GLU A 627 49.25 -0.10 89.28
N ASP A 628 48.58 -1.11 88.71
CA ASP A 628 47.13 -1.22 88.72
C ASP A 628 46.68 -2.17 89.82
N ASN A 629 45.94 -1.65 90.79
CA ASN A 629 45.35 -2.44 91.88
C ASN A 629 43.83 -2.34 91.92
N SER A 630 43.22 -1.81 90.85
CA SER A 630 41.80 -1.52 90.80
C SER A 630 40.93 -2.79 90.85
N THR A 631 41.46 -3.92 90.37
CA THR A 631 40.80 -5.23 90.35
C THR A 631 41.24 -6.16 91.50
N ILE A 632 42.26 -5.79 92.28
CA ILE A 632 42.83 -6.64 93.34
C ILE A 632 42.00 -6.51 94.63
N THR A 633 41.32 -7.59 95.03
CA THR A 633 40.47 -7.60 96.24
C THR A 633 41.20 -8.06 97.50
N HIS A 634 42.19 -8.94 97.36
CA HIS A 634 43.03 -9.45 98.45
C HIS A 634 44.30 -10.06 97.86
N TYR A 635 45.35 -10.15 98.68
CA TYR A 635 46.55 -10.93 98.38
C TYR A 635 46.48 -12.24 99.15
N THR A 636 46.68 -13.36 98.45
CA THR A 636 46.84 -14.67 99.08
C THR A 636 48.28 -15.10 98.99
N LEU A 637 48.80 -15.61 100.10
CA LEU A 637 50.20 -15.97 100.25
C LEU A 637 50.33 -17.47 100.41
N TYR A 638 51.20 -18.04 99.59
CA TYR A 638 51.50 -19.45 99.59
C TYR A 638 52.99 -19.63 99.87
N ALA A 639 53.33 -20.67 100.64
CA ALA A 639 54.68 -21.21 100.67
C ALA A 639 54.77 -22.28 99.60
N ALA A 640 55.84 -22.25 98.81
CA ALA A 640 56.07 -23.19 97.70
C ALA A 640 57.49 -23.75 97.78
N GLU A 641 57.71 -24.94 97.21
CA GLU A 641 59.03 -25.57 97.15
C GLU A 641 59.95 -24.91 96.11
N ASP A 642 59.37 -24.22 95.11
CA ASP A 642 60.11 -23.50 94.07
C ASP A 642 59.44 -22.18 93.63
N ALA A 643 60.11 -21.47 92.71
CA ALA A 643 59.65 -20.18 92.18
C ALA A 643 58.47 -20.28 91.19
N LEU A 644 58.04 -21.49 90.82
CA LEU A 644 56.87 -21.74 89.97
C LEU A 644 55.62 -22.07 90.81
N GLY A 645 55.74 -22.07 92.14
CA GLY A 645 54.61 -22.33 93.02
C GLY A 645 54.28 -23.83 93.20
N SER A 646 55.22 -24.74 92.97
CA SER A 646 54.98 -26.17 93.22
C SER A 646 54.82 -26.46 94.72
N ASN A 647 53.87 -27.36 95.03
CA ASN A 647 53.55 -27.80 96.39
C ASN A 647 54.46 -28.89 96.89
#